data_AF-A0A177UHX9-F1
#
_entry.id   AF-A0A177UHX9-F1
#
_cell.length_a   1.000
_cell.length_b   1.000
_cell.length_c   1.000
_cell.angle_alpha   90.00
_cell.angle_beta   90.00
_cell.angle_gamma   90.00
#
_symmetry.space_group_name_H-M   'P 1'
#
loop_
_entity.id
_entity.type
_entity.pdbx_description
1 polymer ?
#
loop_
_entity_poly.entity_id
_entity_poly.type
_entity_poly.pdbx_seq_one_letter_code
_entity_poly.pdbx_strand_id
1 'polypeptide(L)'
;MARNRNPAAVASSTAMVATSAASTAVSTADLVMQERESVLRTLATASDVRPANTTRNYVPKQKEFKSWCDGKGYEEMSRYQVTAEKLHLFLEEQVLHRPSKRAKKNGDAPGTLSESSVKSYVAALVDLYVQQQARGVNSAPHPRHGPVRILLSTRKVQEHSRKRREYVDRGIGTSLDGYTQAQLEDICAFFIQRDSETGLRDRLAFLISHYALLRGDNARKLELADLHHLDLAGEGPSPCFAVVLLLANGKTNQAGRVEYGSFLRNRDVRVCPVGCLALYLFSRFHHSAEPFPDLSKSSLWYDTKVVKSPTSLTAPISDDAHSKALDRAFKACHVTTTAKTHAARKSGAQLAESGGASEASVRRAGRWNQTTMETCYLTRLPRPVLRVHAGFHPDGGTYFLRRDVEPPQELLSQIFPQADAWDTAIEMGKTTRGEPVEVNIAARAFVRLLIRLRPVLLQDAVLWKRQHPHYYLWSHSLFASPAFLQYEKELLEVLAAPDTTSEDRLRTMAPLIAEQIQTYAAATQSYFDQRTRTIQMDVQSSMKVMMEMYEAQRQQQAQQLFALQNALKGIFGFLVASAAGGAVTGTTSNSLDLAAVFSSSSTLSPSAPFSAAPASPSSSSTTSRTPSPSQAQAKGLQMRHGARPGPRRMPPMSQDRGLTTVTDLWREYKEGLRGMPSVEEMDQHWGNEWRKGEKDRKHYERRMRIVSKVRSLAGEKKVAESVAVVMLEHARLQLKNKSLSKLSELIQSDADFTYPDLALNLP
;
A
#
# COMPACT_ATOMS: atom_id res chain seq x y z
N MET A 1 -73.13 38.91 -10.56
CA MET A 1 -74.13 39.32 -11.59
C MET A 1 -73.34 39.58 -12.88
N ALA A 2 -73.58 39.04 -14.06
CA ALA A 2 -74.54 38.07 -14.56
C ALA A 2 -73.95 37.34 -15.81
N ARG A 3 -74.45 36.12 -15.99
CA ARG A 3 -74.37 35.10 -17.06
C ARG A 3 -74.06 35.54 -18.51
N ASN A 4 -73.36 34.67 -19.25
CA ASN A 4 -73.86 34.02 -20.48
C ASN A 4 -72.84 32.95 -20.95
N ARG A 5 -73.20 31.65 -21.00
CA ARG A 5 -73.86 30.86 -22.06
C ARG A 5 -72.87 30.22 -23.06
N ASN A 6 -72.74 28.90 -22.93
CA ASN A 6 -72.35 27.93 -23.97
C ASN A 6 -73.42 27.90 -25.09
N PRO A 7 -73.16 27.43 -26.34
CA PRO A 7 -72.97 25.99 -26.57
C PRO A 7 -72.19 25.52 -27.84
N ALA A 8 -72.02 24.19 -27.87
CA ALA A 8 -72.08 23.28 -29.03
C ALA A 8 -70.79 22.90 -29.81
N ALA A 9 -70.70 21.58 -30.02
CA ALA A 9 -69.64 20.80 -30.61
C ALA A 9 -69.85 20.53 -32.11
N VAL A 10 -68.77 20.35 -32.87
CA VAL A 10 -68.73 19.49 -34.07
C VAL A 10 -67.33 18.87 -34.18
N ALA A 11 -67.29 17.54 -34.30
CA ALA A 11 -66.09 16.74 -34.51
C ALA A 11 -65.59 16.87 -35.96
N SER A 12 -64.27 16.89 -36.16
CA SER A 12 -63.68 16.55 -37.45
C SER A 12 -62.37 15.78 -37.28
N SER A 13 -62.34 14.65 -37.98
CA SER A 13 -61.33 13.60 -38.02
C SER A 13 -59.97 14.12 -38.46
N THR A 14 -58.93 13.86 -37.66
CA THR A 14 -57.54 14.16 -37.99
C THR A 14 -56.89 12.94 -38.63
N ALA A 15 -56.72 12.98 -39.95
CA ALA A 15 -55.94 12.00 -40.69
C ALA A 15 -54.45 12.14 -40.32
N MET A 16 -53.90 11.11 -39.67
CA MET A 16 -52.47 11.00 -39.41
C MET A 16 -51.74 10.65 -40.70
N VAL A 17 -50.94 11.59 -41.21
CA VAL A 17 -49.93 11.33 -42.22
C VAL A 17 -48.79 10.58 -41.55
N ALA A 18 -48.72 9.26 -41.79
CA ALA A 18 -47.60 8.43 -41.39
C ALA A 18 -46.38 8.76 -42.26
N THR A 19 -45.50 9.62 -41.76
CA THR A 19 -44.16 9.80 -42.31
C THR A 19 -43.38 8.52 -42.05
N SER A 20 -43.20 7.69 -43.07
CA SER A 20 -42.31 6.53 -43.02
C SER A 20 -40.87 7.03 -42.93
N ALA A 21 -40.36 7.17 -41.71
CA ALA A 21 -38.94 7.22 -41.46
C ALA A 21 -38.38 5.83 -41.81
N ALA A 22 -38.00 5.65 -43.06
CA ALA A 22 -37.19 4.51 -43.48
C ALA A 22 -35.91 4.54 -42.65
N SER A 23 -35.82 3.68 -41.64
CA SER A 23 -34.56 3.44 -40.95
C SER A 23 -33.59 2.88 -41.98
N THR A 24 -32.72 3.73 -42.51
CA THR A 24 -31.62 3.29 -43.36
C THR A 24 -30.82 2.30 -42.52
N ALA A 25 -30.97 1.01 -42.82
CA ALA A 25 -30.20 -0.03 -42.17
C ALA A 25 -28.73 0.30 -42.44
N VAL A 26 -28.02 0.75 -41.39
CA VAL A 26 -26.59 1.08 -41.49
C VAL A 26 -25.90 -0.16 -42.05
N SER A 27 -25.26 -0.01 -43.21
CA SER A 27 -24.58 -1.13 -43.85
C SER A 27 -23.52 -1.70 -42.90
N THR A 28 -23.25 -2.99 -42.97
CA THR A 28 -22.12 -3.59 -42.25
C THR A 28 -20.81 -2.87 -42.57
N ALA A 29 -20.66 -2.33 -43.79
CA ALA A 29 -19.52 -1.50 -44.17
C ALA A 29 -19.49 -0.14 -43.45
N ASP A 30 -20.66 0.49 -43.25
CA ASP A 30 -20.78 1.77 -42.54
C ASP A 30 -20.49 1.59 -41.04
N LEU A 31 -20.93 0.47 -40.44
CA LEU A 31 -20.59 0.13 -39.05
C LEU A 31 -19.08 -0.09 -38.88
N VAL A 32 -18.43 -0.84 -39.79
CA VAL A 32 -16.97 -1.06 -39.76
C VAL A 32 -16.19 0.25 -39.93
N MET A 33 -16.68 1.15 -40.78
CA MET A 33 -16.11 2.50 -40.95
C MET A 33 -16.23 3.32 -39.66
N GLN A 34 -17.40 3.33 -39.01
CA GLN A 34 -17.62 4.00 -37.73
C GLN A 34 -16.75 3.44 -36.60
N GLU A 35 -16.60 2.12 -36.53
CA GLU A 35 -15.71 1.44 -35.58
C GLU A 35 -14.25 1.88 -35.77
N ARG A 36 -13.77 1.92 -37.02
CA ARG A 36 -12.40 2.34 -37.34
C ARG A 36 -12.16 3.82 -37.05
N GLU A 37 -13.13 4.68 -37.39
CA GLU A 37 -13.07 6.11 -37.08
C GLU A 37 -13.05 6.36 -35.56
N SER A 38 -13.80 5.59 -34.78
CA SER A 38 -13.77 5.63 -33.32
C SER A 38 -12.37 5.32 -32.78
N VAL A 39 -11.73 4.24 -33.26
CA VAL A 39 -10.36 3.87 -32.87
C VAL A 39 -9.36 4.96 -33.24
N LEU A 40 -9.48 5.55 -34.43
CA LEU A 40 -8.61 6.64 -34.88
C LEU A 40 -8.75 7.90 -34.01
N ARG A 41 -9.97 8.26 -33.61
CA ARG A 41 -10.22 9.37 -32.67
C ARG A 41 -9.55 9.11 -31.32
N THR A 42 -9.69 7.91 -30.76
CA THR A 42 -9.02 7.56 -29.49
C THR A 42 -7.51 7.71 -29.57
N LEU A 43 -6.90 7.38 -30.70
CA LEU A 43 -5.45 7.45 -30.86
C LEU A 43 -4.93 8.85 -31.16
N ALA A 44 -5.69 9.68 -31.86
CA ALA A 44 -5.41 11.10 -31.98
C ALA A 44 -5.36 11.73 -30.59
N THR A 45 -6.41 11.52 -29.78
CA THR A 45 -6.45 11.97 -28.39
C THR A 45 -5.30 11.40 -27.56
N ALA A 46 -4.97 10.11 -27.70
CA ALA A 46 -3.84 9.49 -26.97
C ALA A 46 -2.47 10.04 -27.40
N SER A 47 -2.34 10.52 -28.64
CA SER A 47 -1.16 11.23 -29.12
C SER A 47 -1.07 12.62 -28.50
N ASP A 48 -2.19 13.34 -28.39
CA ASP A 48 -2.25 14.70 -27.85
C ASP A 48 -2.04 14.74 -26.34
N VAL A 49 -2.60 13.76 -25.61
CA VAL A 49 -2.48 13.64 -24.15
C VAL A 49 -1.12 13.04 -23.73
N ARG A 50 -0.28 12.65 -24.68
CA ARG A 50 1.01 12.00 -24.41
C ARG A 50 1.93 12.92 -23.58
N PRO A 51 2.58 12.39 -22.52
CA PRO A 51 3.55 13.18 -21.76
C PRO A 51 4.69 13.70 -22.65
N ALA A 52 4.99 15.00 -22.56
CA ALA A 52 6.03 15.66 -23.35
C ALA A 52 7.39 14.95 -23.29
N ASN A 53 7.75 14.38 -22.13
CA ASN A 53 8.98 13.60 -21.97
C ASN A 53 9.00 12.31 -22.79
N THR A 54 7.86 11.62 -22.93
CA THR A 54 7.74 10.42 -23.76
C THR A 54 7.89 10.79 -25.23
N THR A 55 7.22 11.86 -25.68
CA THR A 55 7.36 12.40 -27.05
C THR A 55 8.81 12.76 -27.36
N ARG A 56 9.46 13.54 -26.51
CA ARG A 56 10.87 13.93 -26.63
C ARG A 56 11.82 12.73 -26.68
N ASN A 57 11.47 11.61 -26.02
CA ASN A 57 12.28 10.41 -25.99
C ASN A 57 12.02 9.48 -27.20
N TYR A 58 10.78 9.36 -27.66
CA TYR A 58 10.36 8.40 -28.68
C TYR A 58 10.56 8.93 -30.10
N VAL A 59 10.20 10.19 -30.36
CA VAL A 59 10.26 10.78 -31.71
C VAL A 59 11.66 10.67 -32.34
N PRO A 60 12.77 10.98 -31.65
CA PRO A 60 14.10 10.81 -32.23
C PRO A 60 14.43 9.36 -32.61
N LYS A 61 13.97 8.39 -31.82
CA LYS A 61 14.21 6.95 -32.07
C LYS A 61 13.38 6.43 -33.24
N GLN A 62 12.15 6.91 -33.35
CA GLN A 62 11.29 6.62 -34.50
C GLN A 62 11.85 7.23 -35.79
N LYS A 63 12.40 8.45 -35.74
CA LYS A 63 13.11 9.07 -36.88
C LYS A 63 14.34 8.26 -37.31
N GLU A 64 15.13 7.80 -36.34
CA GLU A 64 16.31 6.98 -36.62
C GLU A 64 15.95 5.66 -37.32
N PHE A 65 14.87 4.99 -36.89
CA PHE A 65 14.37 3.80 -37.59
C PHE A 65 13.92 4.09 -39.02
N LYS A 66 13.20 5.20 -39.25
CA LYS A 66 12.76 5.59 -40.61
C LYS A 66 13.95 5.85 -41.52
N SER A 67 14.94 6.62 -41.04
CA SER A 67 16.17 6.89 -41.77
C SER A 67 16.96 5.62 -42.09
N TRP A 68 16.96 4.64 -41.19
CA TRP A 68 17.55 3.33 -41.46
C TRP A 68 16.77 2.55 -42.54
N CYS A 69 15.43 2.60 -42.53
CA CYS A 69 14.62 1.98 -43.58
C CYS A 69 14.88 2.57 -44.97
N ASP A 70 15.13 3.88 -45.08
CA ASP A 70 15.44 4.55 -46.35
C ASP A 70 16.70 3.97 -47.01
N GLY A 71 17.69 3.55 -46.22
CA GLY A 71 18.94 2.96 -46.72
C GLY A 71 18.86 1.46 -47.05
N LYS A 72 17.74 0.77 -46.77
CA LYS A 72 17.62 -0.70 -46.91
C LYS A 72 17.00 -1.17 -48.22
N GLY A 73 16.42 -0.27 -49.01
CA GLY A 73 15.73 -0.64 -50.25
C GLY A 73 14.43 -1.41 -50.04
N TYR A 74 13.76 -1.22 -48.91
CA TYR A 74 12.43 -1.79 -48.70
C TYR A 74 11.42 -1.19 -49.70
N GLU A 75 10.46 -2.02 -50.13
CA GLU A 75 9.33 -1.61 -50.96
C GLU A 75 8.66 -0.35 -50.39
N GLU A 76 8.32 0.59 -51.27
CA GLU A 76 7.82 1.91 -50.91
C GLU A 76 6.64 1.87 -49.93
N MET A 77 5.65 1.00 -50.20
CA MET A 77 4.42 0.90 -49.41
C MET A 77 4.63 0.29 -48.01
N SER A 78 5.62 -0.58 -47.85
CA SER A 78 5.91 -1.26 -46.58
C SER A 78 7.14 -0.69 -45.86
N ARG A 79 7.85 0.27 -46.46
CA ARG A 79 9.16 0.77 -46.02
C ARG A 79 9.24 1.03 -44.53
N TYR A 80 8.30 1.83 -44.01
CA TYR A 80 8.28 2.24 -42.61
C TYR A 80 7.43 1.35 -41.69
N GLN A 81 6.78 0.31 -42.20
CA GLN A 81 6.03 -0.62 -41.36
C GLN A 81 6.97 -1.30 -40.36
N VAL A 82 6.60 -1.25 -39.09
CA VAL A 82 7.36 -1.91 -38.02
C VAL A 82 6.92 -3.37 -37.96
N THR A 83 7.82 -4.29 -38.29
CA THR A 83 7.64 -5.74 -38.09
C THR A 83 8.62 -6.25 -37.03
N ALA A 84 8.42 -7.49 -36.56
CA ALA A 84 9.36 -8.10 -35.61
C ALA A 84 10.77 -8.22 -36.19
N GLU A 85 10.88 -8.57 -37.47
CA GLU A 85 12.13 -8.77 -38.22
C GLU A 85 12.84 -7.44 -38.45
N LYS A 86 12.11 -6.42 -38.93
CA LYS A 86 12.68 -5.07 -39.13
C LYS A 86 13.14 -4.47 -37.81
N LEU A 87 12.34 -4.61 -36.74
CA LEU A 87 12.72 -4.14 -35.41
C LEU A 87 13.97 -4.88 -34.91
N HIS A 88 14.02 -6.21 -35.06
CA HIS A 88 15.17 -7.00 -34.66
C HIS A 88 16.44 -6.56 -35.39
N LEU A 89 16.39 -6.51 -36.73
CA LEU A 89 17.53 -6.14 -37.56
C LEU A 89 18.00 -4.71 -37.30
N PHE A 90 17.07 -3.76 -37.16
CA PHE A 90 17.40 -2.38 -36.78
C PHE A 90 18.12 -2.32 -35.44
N LEU A 91 17.64 -3.07 -34.43
CA LEU A 91 18.30 -3.10 -33.13
C LEU A 91 19.72 -3.62 -33.28
N GLU A 92 19.90 -4.75 -33.98
CA GLU A 92 21.18 -5.40 -34.20
C GLU A 92 22.20 -4.47 -34.89
N GLU A 93 21.80 -3.85 -35.99
CA GLU A 93 22.71 -3.03 -36.80
C GLU A 93 22.96 -1.64 -36.22
N GLN A 94 21.94 -0.97 -35.66
CA GLN A 94 22.01 0.46 -35.33
C GLN A 94 22.05 0.74 -33.83
N VAL A 95 21.59 -0.19 -32.99
CA VAL A 95 21.36 0.09 -31.56
C VAL A 95 22.27 -0.74 -30.66
N LEU A 96 22.44 -2.04 -30.91
CA LEU A 96 23.02 -2.94 -29.92
C LEU A 96 24.49 -2.62 -29.63
N HIS A 97 25.26 -2.40 -30.70
CA HIS A 97 26.71 -2.20 -30.70
C HIS A 97 27.12 -0.74 -30.77
N ARG A 98 26.14 0.17 -30.81
CA ARG A 98 26.40 1.60 -30.93
C ARG A 98 27.11 2.14 -29.68
N PRO A 99 28.19 2.91 -29.83
CA PRO A 99 28.78 3.64 -28.72
C PRO A 99 27.78 4.68 -28.19
N SER A 100 27.75 4.85 -26.88
CA SER A 100 26.97 5.91 -26.24
C SER A 100 27.39 7.29 -26.76
N LYS A 101 26.42 8.18 -27.03
CA LYS A 101 26.69 9.57 -27.43
C LYS A 101 27.35 10.41 -26.33
N ARG A 102 27.37 9.92 -25.07
CA ARG A 102 28.10 10.57 -23.98
C ARG A 102 29.54 10.08 -23.99
N ALA A 103 30.46 10.97 -24.31
CA ALA A 103 31.90 10.74 -24.12
C ALA A 103 32.20 10.36 -22.67
N LYS A 104 33.10 9.40 -22.45
CA LYS A 104 33.66 9.16 -21.12
C LYS A 104 34.52 10.37 -20.75
N LYS A 105 34.51 10.76 -19.47
CA LYS A 105 35.29 11.91 -18.95
C LYS A 105 36.80 11.81 -19.21
N ASN A 106 37.31 10.60 -19.46
CA ASN A 106 38.74 10.31 -19.56
C ASN A 106 39.22 10.05 -21.00
N GLY A 107 38.43 10.39 -22.04
CA GLY A 107 38.83 10.19 -23.44
C GLY A 107 38.71 8.74 -23.97
N ASP A 108 38.39 7.78 -23.11
CA ASP A 108 38.08 6.40 -23.51
C ASP A 108 36.91 6.31 -24.49
N ALA A 109 36.96 5.32 -25.39
CA ALA A 109 35.86 4.99 -26.28
C ALA A 109 34.54 4.79 -25.48
N PRO A 110 33.42 5.37 -25.92
CA PRO A 110 32.16 5.24 -25.22
C PRO A 110 31.72 3.76 -25.19
N GLY A 111 31.29 3.28 -24.02
CA GLY A 111 30.68 1.95 -23.90
C GLY A 111 29.40 1.84 -24.73
N THR A 112 28.97 0.62 -25.01
CA THR A 112 27.73 0.40 -25.78
C THR A 112 26.50 0.82 -24.98
N LEU A 113 25.36 1.00 -25.66
CA LEU A 113 24.11 1.39 -25.00
C LEU A 113 23.71 0.40 -23.88
N SER A 114 23.07 0.90 -22.81
CA SER A 114 22.57 0.04 -21.74
C SER A 114 21.34 -0.77 -22.18
N GLU A 115 21.05 -1.86 -21.49
CA GLU A 115 19.80 -2.63 -21.67
C GLU A 115 18.55 -1.73 -21.58
N SER A 116 18.55 -0.76 -20.67
CA SER A 116 17.45 0.21 -20.49
C SER A 116 17.27 1.12 -21.70
N SER A 117 18.35 1.57 -22.33
CA SER A 117 18.31 2.34 -23.58
C SER A 117 17.72 1.51 -24.72
N VAL A 118 18.12 0.26 -24.87
CA VAL A 118 17.59 -0.64 -25.92
C VAL A 118 16.10 -0.91 -25.72
N LYS A 119 15.67 -1.18 -24.47
CA LYS A 119 14.24 -1.30 -24.13
C LYS A 119 13.45 -0.04 -24.50
N SER A 120 14.06 1.15 -24.40
CA SER A 120 13.40 2.40 -24.81
C SER A 120 13.26 2.55 -26.33
N TYR A 121 14.17 1.99 -27.14
CA TYR A 121 13.99 1.88 -28.60
C TYR A 121 12.85 0.94 -28.95
N VAL A 122 12.81 -0.24 -28.32
CA VAL A 122 11.70 -1.19 -28.50
C VAL A 122 10.37 -0.53 -28.14
N ALA A 123 10.29 0.17 -27.00
CA ALA A 123 9.07 0.84 -26.59
C ALA A 123 8.64 1.96 -27.57
N ALA A 124 9.60 2.73 -28.10
CA ALA A 124 9.33 3.77 -29.09
C ALA A 124 8.84 3.20 -30.43
N LEU A 125 9.36 2.05 -30.86
CA LEU A 125 8.97 1.42 -32.14
C LEU A 125 7.70 0.57 -32.01
N VAL A 126 7.45 -0.03 -30.84
CA VAL A 126 6.14 -0.62 -30.52
C VAL A 126 5.06 0.47 -30.51
N ASP A 127 5.34 1.66 -29.98
CA ASP A 127 4.43 2.80 -30.06
C ASP A 127 4.13 3.21 -31.51
N LEU A 128 5.15 3.26 -32.37
CA LEU A 128 4.97 3.52 -33.80
C LEU A 128 4.13 2.41 -34.47
N TYR A 129 4.37 1.15 -34.14
CA TYR A 129 3.58 0.01 -34.61
C TYR A 129 2.10 0.14 -34.24
N VAL A 130 1.78 0.49 -32.98
CA VAL A 130 0.40 0.66 -32.52
C VAL A 130 -0.32 1.74 -33.34
N GLN A 131 0.35 2.85 -33.64
CA GLN A 131 -0.19 3.90 -34.52
C GLN A 131 -0.42 3.39 -35.95
N GLN A 132 0.49 2.57 -36.48
CA GLN A 132 0.36 2.00 -37.82
C GLN A 132 -0.78 0.97 -37.92
N GLN A 133 -0.90 0.10 -36.93
CA GLN A 133 -1.93 -0.94 -36.88
C GLN A 133 -3.32 -0.30 -36.86
N ALA A 134 -3.52 0.73 -36.07
CA ALA A 134 -4.80 1.40 -35.99
C ALA A 134 -5.16 2.26 -37.20
N ARG A 135 -4.16 2.80 -37.90
CA ARG A 135 -4.33 3.38 -39.24
C ARG A 135 -4.62 2.32 -40.30
N GLY A 136 -4.49 1.04 -39.96
CA GLY A 136 -4.62 -0.10 -40.86
C GLY A 136 -3.57 -0.12 -41.97
N VAL A 137 -2.43 0.53 -41.73
CA VAL A 137 -1.27 0.54 -42.66
C VAL A 137 -0.25 -0.53 -42.29
N ASN A 138 -0.49 -1.32 -41.24
CA ASN A 138 0.37 -2.42 -40.82
C ASN A 138 -0.47 -3.55 -40.21
N SER A 139 -0.48 -4.72 -40.86
CA SER A 139 -1.19 -5.93 -40.43
C SER A 139 -0.28 -6.96 -39.77
N ALA A 140 1.01 -6.66 -39.60
CA ALA A 140 1.98 -7.60 -39.03
C ALA A 140 1.67 -7.93 -37.55
N PRO A 141 2.08 -9.11 -37.05
CA PRO A 141 2.01 -9.43 -35.63
C PRO A 141 2.78 -8.43 -34.77
N HIS A 142 2.41 -8.33 -33.48
CA HIS A 142 3.02 -7.37 -32.58
C HIS A 142 4.55 -7.57 -32.44
N PRO A 143 5.37 -6.54 -32.72
CA PRO A 143 6.79 -6.70 -33.05
C PRO A 143 7.69 -7.05 -31.85
N ARG A 144 7.17 -6.94 -30.61
CA ARG A 144 7.92 -7.26 -29.40
C ARG A 144 8.01 -8.76 -29.12
N HIS A 145 7.09 -9.56 -29.64
CA HIS A 145 7.07 -11.00 -29.37
C HIS A 145 8.13 -11.73 -30.21
N GLY A 146 8.36 -13.01 -29.93
CA GLY A 146 9.31 -13.83 -30.68
C GLY A 146 10.75 -13.31 -30.63
N PRO A 147 11.41 -13.02 -31.78
CA PRO A 147 12.83 -12.67 -31.85
C PRO A 147 13.25 -11.50 -30.96
N VAL A 148 12.45 -10.43 -30.92
CA VAL A 148 12.80 -9.23 -30.12
C VAL A 148 12.77 -9.53 -28.62
N ARG A 149 11.82 -10.35 -28.15
CA ARG A 149 11.79 -10.81 -26.74
C ARG A 149 13.04 -11.63 -26.42
N ILE A 150 13.41 -12.55 -27.31
CA ILE A 150 14.61 -13.40 -27.15
C ILE A 150 15.85 -12.51 -27.09
N LEU A 151 16.00 -11.57 -28.02
CA LEU A 151 17.10 -10.60 -28.06
C LEU A 151 17.22 -9.82 -26.74
N LEU A 152 16.11 -9.30 -26.22
CA LEU A 152 16.09 -8.58 -24.93
C LEU A 152 16.49 -9.49 -23.76
N SER A 153 16.04 -10.75 -23.74
CA SER A 153 16.45 -11.69 -22.68
C SER A 153 17.92 -12.08 -22.77
N THR A 154 18.43 -12.33 -23.98
CA THR A 154 19.84 -12.64 -24.23
C THR A 154 20.72 -11.47 -23.80
N ARG A 155 20.35 -10.24 -24.18
CA ARG A 155 21.07 -9.04 -23.74
C ARG A 155 21.06 -8.89 -22.22
N LYS A 156 19.93 -9.15 -21.56
CA LYS A 156 19.84 -9.10 -20.09
C LYS A 156 20.85 -10.04 -19.42
N VAL A 157 20.99 -11.26 -19.94
CA VAL A 157 21.99 -12.24 -19.45
C VAL A 157 23.41 -11.78 -19.76
N GLN A 158 23.64 -11.21 -20.95
CA GLN A 158 24.94 -10.69 -21.37
C GLN A 158 25.33 -9.37 -20.70
N GLU A 159 24.40 -8.67 -20.05
CA GLU A 159 24.64 -7.34 -19.46
C GLU A 159 25.75 -7.38 -18.41
N HIS A 160 25.84 -8.45 -17.62
CA HIS A 160 26.93 -8.64 -16.66
C HIS A 160 28.29 -8.75 -17.37
N SER A 161 28.39 -9.59 -18.41
CA SER A 161 29.61 -9.75 -19.22
C SER A 161 29.98 -8.48 -19.99
N ARG A 162 28.98 -7.73 -20.48
CA ARG A 162 29.15 -6.42 -21.12
C ARG A 162 29.73 -5.41 -20.15
N LYS A 163 29.10 -5.23 -18.98
CA LYS A 163 29.59 -4.33 -17.92
C LYS A 163 31.01 -4.69 -17.49
N ARG A 164 31.33 -5.99 -17.41
CA ARG A 164 32.69 -6.47 -17.10
C ARG A 164 33.69 -6.13 -18.20
N ARG A 165 33.38 -6.38 -19.48
CA ARG A 165 34.26 -6.04 -20.62
C ARG A 165 34.47 -4.53 -20.80
N GLU A 166 33.42 -3.75 -20.57
CA GLU A 166 33.46 -2.29 -20.75
C GLU A 166 33.97 -1.54 -19.52
N TYR A 167 34.38 -2.28 -18.47
CA TYR A 167 34.83 -1.74 -17.19
C TYR A 167 33.83 -0.71 -16.64
N VAL A 168 32.53 -0.99 -16.77
CA VAL A 168 31.49 -0.15 -16.16
C VAL A 168 31.69 -0.20 -14.66
N ASP A 169 31.78 0.97 -14.04
CA ASP A 169 31.96 1.12 -12.60
C ASP A 169 30.90 0.28 -11.85
N ARG A 170 31.40 -0.61 -10.99
CA ARG A 170 30.59 -1.57 -10.21
C ARG A 170 29.84 -0.89 -9.08
N GLY A 171 30.25 0.31 -8.66
CA GLY A 171 29.57 1.12 -7.65
C GLY A 171 28.24 1.69 -8.16
N ILE A 172 28.07 1.85 -9.47
CA ILE A 172 26.85 2.42 -10.07
C ILE A 172 25.62 1.58 -9.70
N GLY A 173 24.60 2.24 -9.13
CA GLY A 173 23.37 1.58 -8.71
C GLY A 173 23.44 0.85 -7.36
N THR A 174 24.59 0.84 -6.68
CA THR A 174 24.76 0.23 -5.35
C THR A 174 24.51 1.24 -4.22
N SER A 175 24.71 0.85 -2.96
CA SER A 175 24.70 1.76 -1.81
C SER A 175 25.76 2.86 -1.89
N LEU A 176 26.83 2.65 -2.67
CA LEU A 176 27.92 3.62 -2.85
C LEU A 176 27.56 4.76 -3.82
N ASP A 177 26.53 4.59 -4.66
CA ASP A 177 26.10 5.59 -5.65
C ASP A 177 25.02 6.51 -5.05
N GLY A 178 25.45 7.48 -4.26
CA GLY A 178 24.62 8.42 -3.50
C GLY A 178 25.48 9.31 -2.60
N TYR A 179 24.89 9.82 -1.53
CA TYR A 179 25.58 10.57 -0.47
C TYR A 179 25.29 9.97 0.90
N THR A 180 26.24 10.15 1.82
CA THR A 180 26.12 9.76 3.24
C THR A 180 25.29 10.77 4.03
N GLN A 181 24.97 10.46 5.29
CA GLN A 181 24.28 11.40 6.18
C GLN A 181 25.13 12.66 6.48
N ALA A 182 26.45 12.51 6.66
CA ALA A 182 27.34 13.66 6.82
C ALA A 182 27.31 14.55 5.57
N GLN A 183 27.39 13.95 4.39
CA GLN A 183 27.29 14.70 3.13
C GLN A 183 25.90 15.32 2.90
N LEU A 184 24.83 14.75 3.45
CA LEU A 184 23.50 15.38 3.43
C LEU A 184 23.52 16.73 4.16
N GLU A 185 24.18 16.80 5.31
CA GLU A 185 24.38 18.04 6.07
C GLU A 185 25.23 19.03 5.28
N ASP A 186 26.34 18.57 4.69
CA ASP A 186 27.22 19.42 3.86
C ASP A 186 26.50 20.00 2.65
N ILE A 187 25.69 19.19 1.96
CA ILE A 187 24.86 19.66 0.84
C ILE A 187 23.87 20.73 1.31
N CYS A 188 23.24 20.53 2.47
CA CYS A 188 22.33 21.52 3.02
C CYS A 188 23.05 22.82 3.38
N ALA A 189 24.24 22.72 3.99
CA ALA A 189 25.09 23.86 4.33
C ALA A 189 25.54 24.62 3.08
N PHE A 190 25.94 23.92 2.01
CA PHE A 190 26.29 24.53 0.73
C PHE A 190 25.18 25.44 0.19
N PHE A 191 23.92 25.01 0.28
CA PHE A 191 22.80 25.85 -0.18
C PHE A 191 22.53 27.05 0.72
N ILE A 192 22.74 26.93 2.04
CA ILE A 192 22.62 28.05 2.98
C ILE A 192 23.75 29.07 2.76
N GLN A 193 24.98 28.62 2.52
CA GLN A 193 26.14 29.49 2.26
C GLN A 193 26.00 30.34 0.99
N ARG A 194 25.07 29.99 0.09
CA ARG A 194 24.73 30.83 -1.08
C ARG A 194 23.95 32.09 -0.71
N ASP A 195 23.52 32.23 0.53
CA ASP A 195 22.94 33.44 1.12
C ASP A 195 21.91 34.15 0.22
N SER A 196 20.94 33.38 -0.27
CA SER A 196 19.94 33.89 -1.21
C SER A 196 18.66 33.04 -1.19
N GLU A 197 17.53 33.65 -1.58
CA GLU A 197 16.26 32.93 -1.76
C GLU A 197 16.41 31.75 -2.74
N THR A 198 17.23 31.90 -3.77
CA THR A 198 17.51 30.80 -4.72
C THR A 198 18.24 29.64 -4.05
N GLY A 199 19.21 29.91 -3.19
CA GLY A 199 19.88 28.89 -2.39
C GLY A 199 18.90 28.15 -1.48
N LEU A 200 18.05 28.90 -0.77
CA LEU A 200 17.03 28.35 0.11
C LEU A 200 15.97 27.51 -0.63
N ARG A 201 15.54 27.97 -1.81
CA ARG A 201 14.65 27.21 -2.72
C ARG A 201 15.28 25.88 -3.14
N ASP A 202 16.54 25.93 -3.59
CA ASP A 202 17.24 24.72 -4.06
C ASP A 202 17.46 23.73 -2.91
N ARG A 203 17.72 24.23 -1.68
CA ARG A 203 17.74 23.43 -0.45
C ARG A 203 16.39 22.75 -0.19
N LEU A 204 15.29 23.49 -0.29
CA LEU A 204 13.95 22.95 -0.10
C LEU A 204 13.63 21.86 -1.13
N ALA A 205 13.93 22.10 -2.41
CA ALA A 205 13.69 21.13 -3.48
C ALA A 205 14.48 19.83 -3.24
N PHE A 206 15.71 19.94 -2.75
CA PHE A 206 16.54 18.80 -2.37
C PHE A 206 15.97 18.04 -1.17
N LEU A 207 15.62 18.73 -0.08
CA LEU A 207 15.09 18.15 1.15
C LEU A 207 13.74 17.46 0.94
N ILE A 208 12.81 18.10 0.23
CA ILE A 208 11.51 17.50 -0.11
C ILE A 208 11.73 16.23 -0.96
N SER A 209 12.68 16.26 -1.91
CA SER A 209 13.00 15.09 -2.73
C SER A 209 13.59 13.94 -1.91
N HIS A 210 14.38 14.26 -0.88
CA HIS A 210 14.95 13.29 0.05
C HIS A 210 13.88 12.70 0.96
N TYR A 211 13.15 13.52 1.71
CA TYR A 211 12.29 13.07 2.80
C TYR A 211 10.90 12.59 2.35
N ALA A 212 10.33 13.18 1.30
CA ALA A 212 9.10 12.66 0.67
C ALA A 212 9.39 11.66 -0.47
N LEU A 213 10.66 11.27 -0.68
CA LEU A 213 11.09 10.34 -1.72
C LEU A 213 10.59 10.76 -3.13
N LEU A 214 10.57 12.06 -3.43
CA LEU A 214 10.05 12.56 -4.70
C LEU A 214 11.07 12.42 -5.82
N ARG A 215 10.57 12.21 -7.05
CA ARG A 215 11.37 12.46 -8.24
C ARG A 215 11.50 13.97 -8.43
N GLY A 216 12.61 14.44 -8.99
CA GLY A 216 12.80 15.86 -9.27
C GLY A 216 11.68 16.50 -10.10
N ASP A 217 11.04 15.75 -11.01
CA ASP A 217 9.87 16.26 -11.76
C ASP A 217 8.67 16.56 -10.86
N ASN A 218 8.36 15.68 -9.90
CA ASN A 218 7.27 15.88 -8.97
C ASN A 218 7.59 17.05 -8.03
N ALA A 219 8.81 17.11 -7.48
CA ALA A 219 9.21 18.16 -6.55
C ALA A 219 9.10 19.57 -7.16
N ARG A 220 9.41 19.72 -8.45
CA ARG A 220 9.29 21.00 -9.17
C ARG A 220 7.85 21.39 -9.45
N LYS A 221 6.98 20.41 -9.68
CA LYS A 221 5.59 20.64 -10.09
C LYS A 221 4.65 20.96 -8.92
N LEU A 222 5.08 20.66 -7.69
CA LEU A 222 4.32 20.96 -6.47
C LEU A 222 3.81 22.40 -6.45
N GLU A 223 2.53 22.51 -6.16
CA GLU A 223 1.80 23.76 -5.98
C GLU A 223 1.56 24.04 -4.50
N LEU A 224 1.30 25.31 -4.15
CA LEU A 224 0.96 25.67 -2.77
C LEU A 224 -0.33 24.95 -2.33
N ALA A 225 -1.27 24.75 -3.25
CA ALA A 225 -2.52 24.01 -3.03
C ALA A 225 -2.30 22.51 -2.73
N ASP A 226 -1.13 21.95 -3.06
CA ASP A 226 -0.80 20.56 -2.74
C ASP A 226 -0.34 20.39 -1.28
N LEU A 227 -0.10 21.48 -0.55
CA LEU A 227 0.48 21.46 0.79
C LEU A 227 -0.60 21.53 1.88
N HIS A 228 -0.55 20.57 2.79
CA HIS A 228 -1.30 20.63 4.04
C HIS A 228 -0.52 19.99 5.19
N HIS A 229 -1.11 19.95 6.38
CA HIS A 229 -0.55 19.21 7.50
C HIS A 229 -1.56 18.25 8.12
N LEU A 230 -1.05 17.24 8.82
CA LEU A 230 -1.82 16.33 9.66
C LEU A 230 -1.14 16.19 11.01
N ASP A 231 -1.87 16.42 12.09
CA ASP A 231 -1.37 16.14 13.43
C ASP A 231 -1.25 14.64 13.68
N LEU A 232 -0.16 14.26 14.34
CA LEU A 232 0.18 12.88 14.67
C LEU A 232 0.21 12.71 16.18
N ALA A 233 -0.92 12.27 16.74
CA ALA A 233 -1.01 11.90 18.14
C ALA A 233 -0.17 10.65 18.47
N GLY A 234 0.38 10.61 19.68
CA GLY A 234 1.10 9.45 20.23
C GLY A 234 2.52 9.26 19.68
N GLU A 235 3.11 10.27 19.03
CA GLU A 235 4.47 10.17 18.48
C GLU A 235 5.57 10.38 19.53
N GLY A 236 5.26 11.11 20.61
CA GLY A 236 6.19 11.41 21.70
C GLY A 236 5.74 12.61 22.54
N PRO A 237 6.59 13.12 23.43
CA PRO A 237 6.26 14.24 24.33
C PRO A 237 6.08 15.58 23.62
N SER A 238 6.75 15.82 22.48
CA SER A 238 6.54 17.05 21.70
C SER A 238 5.34 16.91 20.75
N PRO A 239 4.53 17.97 20.55
CA PRO A 239 3.53 18.01 19.48
C PRO A 239 4.15 17.64 18.12
N CYS A 240 3.57 16.63 17.46
CA CYS A 240 4.04 16.15 16.18
C CYS A 240 2.98 16.38 15.10
N PHE A 241 3.41 16.92 13.96
CA PHE A 241 2.61 17.00 12.76
C PHE A 241 3.46 16.63 11.54
N ALA A 242 2.82 16.04 10.55
CA ALA A 242 3.42 15.83 9.24
C ALA A 242 3.01 16.93 8.29
N VAL A 243 3.97 17.46 7.54
CA VAL A 243 3.65 18.16 6.29
C VAL A 243 3.36 17.11 5.24
N VAL A 244 2.24 17.26 4.54
CA VAL A 244 1.76 16.33 3.52
C VAL A 244 1.68 17.05 2.19
N LEU A 245 2.15 16.37 1.16
CA LEU A 245 2.21 16.81 -0.22
C LEU A 245 1.25 15.95 -1.04
N LEU A 246 0.27 16.56 -1.69
CA LEU A 246 -0.57 15.88 -2.66
C LEU A 246 0.18 15.75 -3.99
N LEU A 247 0.13 14.56 -4.57
CA LEU A 247 0.83 14.22 -5.80
C LEU A 247 -0.19 13.63 -6.78
N ALA A 248 -0.93 14.50 -7.48
CA ALA A 248 -1.91 14.05 -8.47
C ALA A 248 -1.27 13.67 -9.82
N ASN A 249 -0.13 14.28 -10.18
CA ASN A 249 0.48 14.14 -11.50
C ASN A 249 1.97 13.76 -11.42
N GLY A 250 2.33 12.61 -12.00
CA GLY A 250 3.74 12.18 -12.06
C GLY A 250 4.01 11.17 -13.18
N LYS A 251 5.29 10.93 -13.48
CA LYS A 251 5.68 10.01 -14.59
C LYS A 251 5.00 8.63 -14.52
N THR A 252 4.76 8.11 -13.31
CA THR A 252 4.12 6.81 -13.04
C THR A 252 2.64 6.92 -12.69
N ASN A 253 2.12 8.14 -12.60
CA ASN A 253 0.75 8.44 -12.24
C ASN A 253 0.18 9.44 -13.25
N GLN A 254 -0.14 8.92 -14.44
CA GLN A 254 -0.72 9.70 -15.54
C GLN A 254 -2.25 9.71 -15.51
N ALA A 255 -2.85 8.94 -14.59
CA ALA A 255 -4.28 8.81 -14.43
C ALA A 255 -4.85 9.74 -13.32
N GLY A 256 -4.03 10.65 -12.77
CA GLY A 256 -4.50 11.61 -11.78
C GLY A 256 -4.78 11.03 -10.39
N ARG A 257 -4.22 9.86 -10.03
CA ARG A 257 -4.48 9.26 -8.71
C ARG A 257 -3.91 10.15 -7.60
N VAL A 258 -4.59 10.30 -6.48
CA VAL A 258 -4.01 11.07 -5.37
C VAL A 258 -2.96 10.22 -4.66
N GLU A 259 -1.69 10.56 -4.83
CA GLU A 259 -0.58 10.01 -4.04
C GLU A 259 -0.15 11.02 -2.97
N TYR A 260 0.45 10.53 -1.88
CA TYR A 260 0.93 11.38 -0.78
C TYR A 260 2.44 11.30 -0.65
N GLY A 261 3.10 12.45 -0.56
CA GLY A 261 4.44 12.60 0.03
C GLY A 261 4.32 13.21 1.42
N SER A 262 5.23 12.91 2.34
CA SER A 262 5.19 13.54 3.67
C SER A 262 6.55 13.55 4.36
N PHE A 263 6.70 14.44 5.33
CA PHE A 263 7.88 14.58 6.18
C PHE A 263 7.54 15.26 7.51
N LEU A 264 8.36 15.01 8.55
CA LEU A 264 8.22 15.62 9.87
C LEU A 264 9.33 16.64 10.12
N ARG A 265 9.23 17.40 11.21
CA ARG A 265 10.36 18.19 11.69
C ARG A 265 11.47 17.24 12.14
N ASN A 266 12.68 17.52 11.69
CA ASN A 266 13.86 16.73 12.05
C ASN A 266 14.42 17.20 13.40
N ARG A 267 14.93 16.27 14.22
CA ARG A 267 15.67 16.59 15.44
C ARG A 267 16.84 17.54 15.18
N ASP A 268 17.52 17.37 14.05
CA ASP A 268 18.56 18.28 13.58
C ASP A 268 17.98 19.36 12.66
N VAL A 269 18.16 20.62 13.07
CA VAL A 269 17.72 21.81 12.33
C VAL A 269 18.41 21.93 10.96
N ARG A 270 19.65 21.43 10.82
CA ARG A 270 20.49 21.57 9.63
C ARG A 270 19.93 20.82 8.42
N VAL A 271 19.14 19.77 8.68
CA VAL A 271 18.49 18.94 7.65
C VAL A 271 16.96 18.93 7.79
N CYS A 272 16.38 19.82 8.59
CA CYS A 272 14.93 19.86 8.83
C CYS A 272 14.14 20.32 7.58
N PRO A 273 13.31 19.46 6.96
CA PRO A 273 12.53 19.84 5.78
C PRO A 273 11.39 20.80 6.10
N VAL A 274 10.72 20.64 7.25
CA VAL A 274 9.63 21.54 7.69
C VAL A 274 10.18 22.93 8.01
N GLY A 275 11.32 23.00 8.71
CA GLY A 275 12.02 24.26 8.98
C GLY A 275 12.46 24.96 7.71
N CYS A 276 12.99 24.21 6.74
CA CYS A 276 13.33 24.75 5.42
C CYS A 276 12.10 25.31 4.69
N LEU A 277 10.96 24.62 4.76
CA LEU A 277 9.71 25.07 4.15
C LEU A 277 9.23 26.37 4.79
N ALA A 278 9.24 26.45 6.13
CA ALA A 278 8.86 27.65 6.87
C ALA A 278 9.74 28.85 6.49
N LEU A 279 11.07 28.69 6.55
CA LEU A 279 12.02 29.75 6.20
C LEU A 279 11.88 30.20 4.75
N TYR A 280 11.63 29.26 3.83
CA TYR A 280 11.46 29.59 2.42
C TYR A 280 10.14 30.33 2.13
N LEU A 281 9.02 29.92 2.74
CA LEU A 281 7.75 30.64 2.59
C LEU A 281 7.81 32.01 3.25
N PHE A 282 8.53 32.15 4.37
CA PHE A 282 8.82 33.45 4.97
C PHE A 282 9.68 34.32 4.06
N SER A 283 10.73 33.76 3.46
CA SER A 283 11.54 34.45 2.45
C SER A 283 10.66 35.04 1.35
N ARG A 284 9.72 34.25 0.83
CA ARG A 284 8.83 34.70 -0.25
C ARG A 284 7.91 35.82 0.20
N PHE A 285 7.08 35.56 1.21
CA PHE A 285 5.97 36.45 1.54
C PHE A 285 6.34 37.65 2.42
N HIS A 286 7.40 37.54 3.23
CA HIS A 286 7.83 38.62 4.12
C HIS A 286 9.07 39.33 3.61
N HIS A 287 10.15 38.58 3.35
CA HIS A 287 11.43 39.21 2.98
C HIS A 287 11.43 39.75 1.55
N SER A 288 11.04 38.94 0.57
CA SER A 288 10.96 39.32 -0.85
C SER A 288 9.68 40.06 -1.19
N ALA A 289 8.77 40.23 -0.22
CA ALA A 289 7.46 40.86 -0.38
C ALA A 289 6.65 40.32 -1.58
N GLU A 290 6.77 39.02 -1.86
CA GLU A 290 5.90 38.35 -2.83
C GLU A 290 4.44 38.51 -2.37
N PRO A 291 3.52 38.98 -3.24
CA PRO A 291 2.12 39.13 -2.88
C PRO A 291 1.55 37.83 -2.31
N PHE A 292 0.85 37.93 -1.17
CA PHE A 292 0.16 36.78 -0.61
C PHE A 292 -0.90 36.28 -1.60
N PRO A 293 -1.05 34.96 -1.81
CA PRO A 293 -1.99 34.43 -2.80
C PRO A 293 -3.44 34.87 -2.53
N ASP A 294 -4.17 35.21 -3.59
CA ASP A 294 -5.60 35.48 -3.52
C ASP A 294 -6.37 34.15 -3.44
N LEU A 295 -6.91 33.84 -2.25
CA LEU A 295 -7.61 32.59 -1.98
C LEU A 295 -9.12 32.70 -2.21
N SER A 296 -9.62 33.80 -2.80
CA SER A 296 -11.06 33.99 -3.06
C SER A 296 -11.61 32.97 -4.06
N LYS A 297 -10.79 32.54 -5.02
CA LYS A 297 -11.12 31.53 -6.04
C LYS A 297 -9.92 30.64 -6.35
N SER A 298 -10.16 29.34 -6.52
CA SER A 298 -9.13 28.35 -6.86
C SER A 298 -8.29 28.74 -8.09
N SER A 299 -8.93 29.31 -9.12
CA SER A 299 -8.27 29.72 -10.37
C SER A 299 -7.22 30.82 -10.22
N LEU A 300 -7.19 31.53 -9.08
CA LEU A 300 -6.28 32.65 -8.85
C LEU A 300 -4.95 32.21 -8.21
N TRP A 301 -4.90 31.03 -7.58
CA TRP A 301 -3.73 30.64 -6.80
C TRP A 301 -3.28 29.18 -6.94
N TYR A 302 -4.13 28.26 -7.41
CA TYR A 302 -3.79 26.83 -7.50
C TYR A 302 -2.49 26.58 -8.29
N ASP A 303 -2.27 27.32 -9.37
CA ASP A 303 -1.07 27.14 -10.20
C ASP A 303 0.23 27.67 -9.53
N THR A 304 0.13 28.33 -8.37
CA THR A 304 1.29 28.92 -7.67
C THR A 304 2.22 27.81 -7.18
N LYS A 305 3.46 27.81 -7.68
CA LYS A 305 4.44 26.77 -7.37
C LYS A 305 5.05 26.95 -5.99
N VAL A 306 5.32 25.82 -5.33
CA VAL A 306 6.19 25.77 -4.16
C VAL A 306 7.61 26.14 -4.61
N VAL A 307 8.17 25.35 -5.54
CA VAL A 307 9.52 25.57 -6.09
C VAL A 307 9.41 26.40 -7.38
N LYS A 308 9.10 27.69 -7.24
CA LYS A 308 8.89 28.63 -8.35
C LYS A 308 10.16 28.93 -9.15
N SER A 309 9.98 29.22 -10.43
CA SER A 309 11.00 29.86 -11.25
C SER A 309 11.33 31.27 -10.72
N PRO A 310 12.52 31.82 -11.01
CA PRO A 310 12.86 33.18 -10.58
C PRO A 310 11.96 34.26 -11.19
N THR A 311 11.33 33.99 -12.34
CA THR A 311 10.60 34.99 -13.15
C THR A 311 9.10 34.79 -13.18
N SER A 312 8.58 33.71 -12.58
CA SER A 312 7.15 33.39 -12.60
C SER A 312 6.77 32.55 -11.39
N LEU A 313 5.65 32.92 -10.77
CA LEU A 313 5.04 32.24 -9.63
C LEU A 313 4.39 30.91 -10.02
N THR A 314 3.90 30.80 -11.26
CA THR A 314 3.16 29.63 -11.76
C THR A 314 4.03 28.67 -12.57
N ALA A 315 5.20 29.13 -13.04
CA ALA A 315 6.15 28.26 -13.73
C ALA A 315 7.09 27.56 -12.74
N PRO A 316 7.29 26.24 -12.87
CA PRO A 316 8.29 25.52 -12.08
C PRO A 316 9.71 25.88 -12.53
N ILE A 317 10.72 25.65 -11.69
CA ILE A 317 12.12 25.70 -12.17
C ILE A 317 12.34 24.69 -13.31
N SER A 318 13.27 24.97 -14.22
CA SER A 318 13.57 24.05 -15.32
C SER A 318 14.28 22.79 -14.82
N ASP A 319 14.15 21.68 -15.56
CA ASP A 319 14.87 20.42 -15.24
C ASP A 319 16.39 20.62 -15.25
N ASP A 320 16.89 21.42 -16.20
CA ASP A 320 18.30 21.76 -16.32
C ASP A 320 18.79 22.63 -15.14
N ALA A 321 18.02 23.65 -14.73
CA ALA A 321 18.37 24.49 -13.59
C ALA A 321 18.45 23.65 -12.30
N HIS A 322 17.43 22.81 -12.04
CA HIS A 322 17.43 21.91 -10.88
C HIS A 322 18.62 20.93 -10.91
N SER A 323 18.86 20.31 -12.07
CA SER A 323 19.95 19.36 -12.27
C SER A 323 21.33 19.99 -12.07
N LYS A 324 21.55 21.22 -12.58
CA LYS A 324 22.79 21.98 -12.40
C LYS A 324 23.00 22.41 -10.95
N ALA A 325 21.95 22.83 -10.24
CA ALA A 325 22.04 23.20 -8.83
C ALA A 325 22.52 22.02 -7.97
N LEU A 326 21.93 20.83 -8.14
CA LEU A 326 22.36 19.62 -7.45
C LEU A 326 23.77 19.18 -7.87
N ASP A 327 24.10 19.24 -9.16
CA ASP A 327 25.44 18.88 -9.65
C ASP A 327 26.54 19.76 -9.05
N ARG A 328 26.28 21.07 -8.87
CA ARG A 328 27.20 21.98 -8.18
C ARG A 328 27.36 21.62 -6.71
N ALA A 329 26.25 21.38 -6.01
CA ALA A 329 26.28 21.00 -4.60
C ALA A 329 27.04 19.67 -4.39
N PHE A 330 26.74 18.65 -5.20
CA PHE A 330 27.42 17.36 -5.12
C PHE A 330 28.91 17.46 -5.39
N LYS A 331 29.33 18.26 -6.37
CA LYS A 331 30.75 18.51 -6.62
C LYS A 331 31.44 19.22 -5.46
N ALA A 332 30.79 20.25 -4.90
CA ALA A 332 31.33 20.99 -3.75
C ALA A 332 31.46 20.13 -2.49
N CYS A 333 30.53 19.18 -2.29
CA CYS A 333 30.51 18.28 -1.13
C CYS A 333 31.17 16.93 -1.39
N HIS A 334 31.95 16.79 -2.47
CA HIS A 334 32.67 15.57 -2.85
C HIS A 334 31.78 14.31 -2.95
N VAL A 335 30.53 14.48 -3.37
CA VAL A 335 29.57 13.39 -3.57
C VAL A 335 29.81 12.73 -4.92
N THR A 336 30.11 11.43 -4.89
CA THR A 336 30.32 10.62 -6.09
C THR A 336 29.04 9.88 -6.44
N THR A 337 28.28 10.42 -7.39
CA THR A 337 27.05 9.77 -7.87
C THR A 337 26.85 9.95 -9.37
N THR A 338 26.20 8.96 -9.98
CA THR A 338 25.73 9.03 -11.38
C THR A 338 24.37 9.71 -11.52
N ALA A 339 23.63 9.83 -10.41
CA ALA A 339 22.30 10.41 -10.37
C ALA A 339 22.36 11.89 -9.94
N LYS A 340 21.54 12.74 -10.56
CA LYS A 340 21.38 14.14 -10.15
C LYS A 340 20.10 14.32 -9.35
N THR A 341 19.03 14.75 -10.02
CA THR A 341 17.69 14.94 -9.45
C THR A 341 17.00 13.67 -8.91
N HIS A 342 17.62 12.50 -9.10
CA HIS A 342 17.13 11.22 -8.57
C HIS A 342 17.96 10.70 -7.38
N ALA A 343 19.13 11.27 -7.10
CA ALA A 343 19.98 10.82 -5.99
C ALA A 343 19.26 10.92 -4.65
N ALA A 344 18.60 12.06 -4.40
CA ALA A 344 17.91 12.32 -3.13
C ALA A 344 16.83 11.28 -2.80
N ARG A 345 16.02 10.88 -3.79
CA ARG A 345 15.00 9.84 -3.60
C ARG A 345 15.60 8.49 -3.21
N LYS A 346 16.72 8.12 -3.83
CA LYS A 346 17.40 6.85 -3.55
C LYS A 346 18.03 6.88 -2.16
N SER A 347 18.78 7.94 -1.86
CA SER A 347 19.44 8.13 -0.57
C SER A 347 18.44 8.23 0.58
N GLY A 348 17.29 8.87 0.40
CA GLY A 348 16.22 8.87 1.40
C GLY A 348 15.69 7.46 1.69
N ALA A 349 15.45 6.64 0.66
CA ALA A 349 14.98 5.27 0.86
C ALA A 349 16.02 4.41 1.61
N GLN A 350 17.30 4.58 1.28
CA GLN A 350 18.41 3.92 1.97
C GLN A 350 18.55 4.37 3.42
N LEU A 351 18.37 5.67 3.70
CA LEU A 351 18.36 6.19 5.07
C LEU A 351 17.25 5.53 5.88
N ALA A 352 16.04 5.46 5.33
CA ALA A 352 14.90 4.82 6.00
C ALA A 352 15.15 3.33 6.29
N GLU A 353 15.67 2.59 5.32
CA GLU A 353 16.05 1.17 5.49
C GLU A 353 17.13 0.99 6.56
N SER A 354 18.21 1.79 6.51
CA SER A 354 19.31 1.72 7.48
C SER A 354 18.89 2.10 8.90
N GLY A 355 17.88 2.95 9.05
CA GLY A 355 17.30 3.32 10.34
C GLY A 355 16.22 2.35 10.85
N GLY A 356 16.07 1.18 10.21
CA GLY A 356 15.20 0.10 10.69
C GLY A 356 13.75 0.15 10.20
N ALA A 357 13.40 1.03 9.27
CA ALA A 357 12.07 1.00 8.66
C ALA A 357 11.93 -0.24 7.76
N SER A 358 10.84 -1.00 7.93
CA SER A 358 10.59 -2.20 7.12
C SER A 358 10.50 -1.89 5.63
N GLU A 359 10.93 -2.82 4.78
CA GLU A 359 10.85 -2.69 3.31
C GLU A 359 9.42 -2.31 2.86
N ALA A 360 8.39 -2.85 3.52
CA ALA A 360 7.01 -2.50 3.25
C ALA A 360 6.68 -1.03 3.51
N SER A 361 7.22 -0.46 4.59
CA SER A 361 7.06 0.96 4.92
C SER A 361 7.81 1.86 3.95
N VAL A 362 9.04 1.48 3.59
CA VAL A 362 9.86 2.19 2.59
C VAL A 362 9.19 2.13 1.21
N ARG A 363 8.60 0.98 0.85
CA ARG A 363 7.84 0.79 -0.38
C ARG A 363 6.62 1.69 -0.47
N ARG A 364 5.86 1.79 0.63
CA ARG A 364 4.72 2.69 0.76
C ARG A 364 5.15 4.16 0.64
N ALA A 365 6.20 4.55 1.37
CA ALA A 365 6.76 5.91 1.31
C ALA A 365 7.28 6.28 -0.08
N GLY A 366 7.87 5.33 -0.79
CA GLY A 366 8.34 5.49 -2.16
C GLY A 366 7.23 5.48 -3.22
N ARG A 367 6.00 5.11 -2.85
CA ARG A 367 4.87 4.85 -3.77
C ARG A 367 5.24 3.84 -4.85
N TRP A 368 5.91 2.76 -4.45
CA TRP A 368 6.26 1.67 -5.37
C TRP A 368 5.20 0.57 -5.29
N ASN A 369 4.70 0.14 -6.46
CA ASN A 369 3.75 -0.99 -6.57
C ASN A 369 2.52 -0.86 -5.65
N GLN A 370 1.90 0.33 -5.61
CA GLN A 370 0.74 0.59 -4.75
C GLN A 370 -0.45 -0.30 -5.13
N THR A 371 -1.07 -0.88 -4.12
CA THR A 371 -2.29 -1.68 -4.27
C THR A 371 -3.54 -0.80 -4.18
N THR A 372 -4.68 -1.24 -4.71
CA THR A 372 -5.96 -0.49 -4.69
C THR A 372 -6.38 -0.06 -3.28
N MET A 373 -6.09 -0.87 -2.26
CA MET A 373 -6.36 -0.56 -0.85
C MET A 373 -5.61 0.68 -0.35
N GLU A 374 -4.35 0.84 -0.76
CA GLU A 374 -3.51 1.99 -0.39
C GLU A 374 -3.93 3.28 -1.11
N THR A 375 -4.59 3.16 -2.26
CA THR A 375 -4.99 4.32 -3.08
C THR A 375 -6.34 4.90 -2.64
N CYS A 376 -7.25 4.07 -2.11
CA CYS A 376 -8.65 4.47 -1.90
C CYS A 376 -9.08 4.60 -0.44
N TYR A 377 -8.38 3.97 0.52
CA TYR A 377 -8.90 3.84 1.90
C TYR A 377 -7.93 4.23 3.01
N LEU A 378 -6.65 4.43 2.70
CA LEU A 378 -5.63 4.74 3.69
C LEU A 378 -4.92 6.06 3.33
N THR A 379 -5.16 7.12 4.10
CA THR A 379 -4.24 8.27 4.17
C THR A 379 -2.94 7.91 4.90
N ARG A 380 -2.88 6.73 5.53
CA ARG A 380 -1.91 6.35 6.58
C ARG A 380 -0.47 6.53 6.12
N LEU A 381 0.05 7.70 6.46
CA LEU A 381 1.42 8.10 6.28
C LEU A 381 2.36 6.99 6.78
N PRO A 382 3.50 6.76 6.12
CA PRO A 382 4.45 5.72 6.49
C PRO A 382 5.23 6.12 7.76
N ARG A 383 4.54 6.13 8.92
CA ARG A 383 5.05 6.63 10.21
C ARG A 383 6.45 6.11 10.56
N PRO A 384 6.80 4.82 10.38
CA PRO A 384 8.16 4.35 10.65
C PRO A 384 9.22 5.09 9.82
N VAL A 385 8.97 5.29 8.52
CA VAL A 385 9.87 6.03 7.63
C VAL A 385 9.96 7.50 8.04
N LEU A 386 8.82 8.11 8.39
CA LEU A 386 8.75 9.50 8.82
C LEU A 386 9.56 9.76 10.11
N ARG A 387 9.49 8.86 11.08
CA ARG A 387 10.25 8.93 12.34
C ARG A 387 11.74 8.80 12.10
N VAL A 388 12.15 7.78 11.34
CA VAL A 388 13.57 7.56 10.98
C VAL A 388 14.13 8.79 10.26
N HIS A 389 13.39 9.30 9.28
CA HIS A 389 13.76 10.53 8.56
C HIS A 389 13.88 11.75 9.46
N ALA A 390 13.13 11.82 10.55
CA ALA A 390 13.18 12.89 11.52
C ALA A 390 14.25 12.68 12.60
N GLY A 391 14.98 11.55 12.59
CA GLY A 391 16.02 11.22 13.56
C GLY A 391 15.52 10.51 14.82
N PHE A 392 14.38 9.80 14.72
CA PHE A 392 13.74 9.07 15.83
C PHE A 392 13.58 7.58 15.53
N HIS A 393 13.29 6.78 16.55
CA HIS A 393 13.10 5.33 16.42
C HIS A 393 11.85 5.00 15.58
N PRO A 394 11.89 3.99 14.68
CA PRO A 394 10.76 3.63 13.82
C PRO A 394 9.47 3.26 14.58
N ASP A 395 9.58 2.73 15.80
CA ASP A 395 8.42 2.26 16.58
C ASP A 395 7.56 3.40 17.16
N GLY A 396 8.12 4.61 17.29
CA GLY A 396 7.42 5.79 17.81
C GLY A 396 7.57 5.99 19.31
N GLY A 397 6.85 6.98 19.86
CA GLY A 397 6.88 7.34 21.29
C GLY A 397 8.10 8.16 21.74
N THR A 398 9.10 8.33 20.87
CA THR A 398 10.37 9.03 21.18
C THR A 398 10.48 10.41 20.54
N TYR A 399 9.42 10.90 19.89
CA TYR A 399 9.45 12.20 19.22
C TYR A 399 9.53 13.35 20.24
N PHE A 400 10.73 13.90 20.38
CA PHE A 400 11.01 15.04 21.25
C PHE A 400 11.95 16.02 20.54
N LEU A 401 11.55 17.28 20.50
CA LEU A 401 12.34 18.37 19.96
C LEU A 401 12.70 19.34 21.07
N ARG A 402 13.98 19.38 21.44
CA ARG A 402 14.45 20.26 22.51
C ARG A 402 14.25 21.76 22.22
N ARG A 403 14.23 22.11 20.93
CA ARG A 403 13.96 23.47 20.46
C ARG A 403 12.47 23.81 20.36
N ASP A 404 11.58 22.91 20.78
CA ASP A 404 10.13 23.14 20.76
C ASP A 404 9.68 23.95 21.97
N VAL A 405 10.27 25.14 22.12
CA VAL A 405 9.89 26.13 23.12
C VAL A 405 8.85 27.04 22.48
N GLU A 406 7.72 27.24 23.17
CA GLU A 406 6.59 28.02 22.64
C GLU A 406 6.96 29.50 22.48
N PRO A 407 6.91 30.06 21.26
CA PRO A 407 7.20 31.48 21.06
C PRO A 407 6.06 32.39 21.53
N PRO A 408 6.35 33.65 21.91
CA PRO A 408 5.34 34.64 22.25
C PRO A 408 4.29 34.84 21.15
N GLN A 409 3.01 34.94 21.56
CA GLN A 409 1.88 35.12 20.63
C GLN A 409 2.01 36.39 19.76
N GLU A 410 2.63 37.45 20.29
CA GLU A 410 2.92 38.68 19.55
C GLU A 410 3.84 38.45 18.35
N LEU A 411 4.81 37.53 18.44
CA LEU A 411 5.68 37.19 17.31
C LEU A 411 4.94 36.30 16.32
N LEU A 412 4.12 35.37 16.82
CA LEU A 412 3.34 34.46 15.97
C LEU A 412 2.36 35.23 15.09
N SER A 413 1.68 36.26 15.62
CA SER A 413 0.72 37.07 14.85
C SER A 413 1.37 37.94 13.77
N GLN A 414 2.66 38.24 13.88
CA GLN A 414 3.41 38.98 12.85
C GLN A 414 3.79 38.11 11.64
N ILE A 415 3.77 36.78 11.76
CA ILE A 415 4.17 35.86 10.70
C ILE A 415 2.95 35.35 9.94
N PHE A 416 2.87 35.66 8.65
CA PHE A 416 1.73 35.34 7.76
C PHE A 416 0.38 35.84 8.34
N PRO A 417 0.26 37.12 8.74
CA PRO A 417 -0.97 37.62 9.36
C PRO A 417 -2.21 37.46 8.47
N GLN A 418 -2.02 37.48 7.14
CA GLN A 418 -3.09 37.24 6.16
C GLN A 418 -3.73 35.85 6.31
N ALA A 419 -3.01 34.85 6.84
CA ALA A 419 -3.52 33.49 6.99
C ALA A 419 -4.72 33.40 7.93
N ASP A 420 -4.76 34.18 9.02
CA ASP A 420 -5.89 34.18 9.97
C ASP A 420 -7.15 34.80 9.34
N ALA A 421 -6.97 35.90 8.59
CA ALA A 421 -8.04 36.55 7.85
C ALA A 421 -8.63 35.62 6.79
N TRP A 422 -7.78 34.88 6.08
CA TRP A 422 -8.23 33.92 5.08
C TRP A 422 -8.86 32.66 5.68
N ASP A 423 -8.35 32.10 6.78
CA ASP A 423 -8.99 30.93 7.44
C ASP A 423 -10.43 31.29 7.85
N THR A 424 -10.62 32.49 8.42
CA THR A 424 -11.94 33.02 8.78
C THR A 424 -12.81 33.27 7.54
N ALA A 425 -12.27 33.90 6.50
CA ALA A 425 -13.02 34.24 5.30
C ALA A 425 -13.48 33.01 4.50
N ILE A 426 -12.64 31.98 4.42
CA ILE A 426 -12.96 30.69 3.77
C ILE A 426 -14.03 29.95 4.56
N GLU A 427 -13.96 29.96 5.89
CA GLU A 427 -14.97 29.34 6.75
C GLU A 427 -16.34 30.04 6.64
N MET A 428 -16.35 31.37 6.54
CA MET A 428 -17.58 32.16 6.40
C MET A 428 -18.09 32.27 4.95
N GLY A 429 -17.30 31.86 3.95
CA GLY A 429 -17.59 32.02 2.53
C GLY A 429 -17.57 33.49 2.04
N LYS A 430 -16.99 34.41 2.82
CA LYS A 430 -16.91 35.83 2.48
C LYS A 430 -15.78 36.55 3.25
N THR A 431 -15.22 37.59 2.65
CA THR A 431 -14.25 38.48 3.32
C THR A 431 -14.93 39.36 4.36
N THR A 432 -14.14 40.02 5.22
CA THR A 432 -14.63 41.03 6.17
C THR A 432 -15.32 42.22 5.49
N ARG A 433 -15.03 42.45 4.20
CA ARG A 433 -15.66 43.47 3.36
C ARG A 433 -16.94 42.99 2.68
N GLY A 434 -17.34 41.75 2.90
CA GLY A 434 -18.54 41.15 2.30
C GLY A 434 -18.35 40.60 0.89
N GLU A 435 -17.12 40.52 0.39
CA GLU A 435 -16.83 39.93 -0.93
C GLU A 435 -16.93 38.41 -0.85
N PRO A 436 -17.50 37.72 -1.86
CA PRO A 436 -17.67 36.27 -1.82
C PRO A 436 -16.34 35.53 -1.91
N VAL A 437 -16.18 34.47 -1.11
CA VAL A 437 -15.01 33.59 -1.08
C VAL A 437 -15.45 32.15 -1.30
N GLU A 438 -14.73 31.43 -2.15
CA GLU A 438 -14.95 30.00 -2.37
C GLU A 438 -14.62 29.20 -1.09
N VAL A 439 -15.59 28.44 -0.58
CA VAL A 439 -15.36 27.50 0.53
C VAL A 439 -14.57 26.31 -0.01
N ASN A 440 -13.26 26.35 0.20
CA ASN A 440 -12.32 25.43 -0.44
C ASN A 440 -11.43 24.71 0.58
N ILE A 441 -11.43 23.37 0.52
CA ILE A 441 -10.70 22.51 1.47
C ILE A 441 -9.18 22.72 1.36
N ALA A 442 -8.64 22.82 0.14
CA ALA A 442 -7.20 22.98 -0.09
C ALA A 442 -6.72 24.36 0.40
N ALA A 443 -7.51 25.41 0.15
CA ALA A 443 -7.22 26.76 0.64
C ALA A 443 -7.16 26.78 2.17
N ARG A 444 -8.16 26.22 2.85
CA ARG A 444 -8.20 26.12 4.31
C ARG A 444 -7.02 25.30 4.86
N ALA A 445 -6.70 24.18 4.21
CA ALA A 445 -5.60 23.32 4.62
C ALA A 445 -4.23 24.01 4.49
N PHE A 446 -4.02 24.80 3.43
CA PHE A 446 -2.81 25.56 3.20
C PHE A 446 -2.63 26.69 4.22
N VAL A 447 -3.67 27.50 4.49
CA VAL A 447 -3.55 28.60 5.49
C VAL A 447 -3.31 28.06 6.90
N ARG A 448 -3.95 26.95 7.26
CA ARG A 448 -3.70 26.29 8.55
C ARG A 448 -2.29 25.70 8.64
N LEU A 449 -1.72 25.21 7.53
CA LEU A 449 -0.31 24.86 7.48
C LEU A 449 0.57 26.09 7.73
N LEU A 450 0.30 27.25 7.11
CA LEU A 450 1.08 28.48 7.37
C LEU A 450 1.05 28.88 8.85
N ILE A 451 -0.12 28.84 9.48
CA ILE A 451 -0.29 29.10 10.91
C ILE A 451 0.55 28.10 11.72
N ARG A 452 0.50 26.81 11.37
CA ARG A 452 1.29 25.75 12.02
C ARG A 452 2.80 25.92 11.85
N LEU A 453 3.26 26.58 10.79
CA LEU A 453 4.67 26.85 10.53
C LEU A 453 5.22 28.06 11.29
N ARG A 454 4.38 28.96 11.83
CA ARG A 454 4.82 30.14 12.61
C ARG A 454 5.77 29.79 13.76
N PRO A 455 5.43 28.86 14.68
CA PRO A 455 6.36 28.51 15.76
C PRO A 455 7.62 27.82 15.23
N VAL A 456 7.49 26.97 14.22
CA VAL A 456 8.62 26.28 13.59
C VAL A 456 9.63 27.26 13.02
N LEU A 457 9.15 28.34 12.37
CA LEU A 457 9.99 29.40 11.84
C LEU A 457 10.84 30.03 12.94
N LEU A 458 10.20 30.50 14.02
CA LEU A 458 10.87 31.21 15.11
C LEU A 458 11.88 30.32 15.83
N GLN A 459 11.47 29.09 16.15
CA GLN A 459 12.32 28.09 16.80
C GLN A 459 13.55 27.75 15.96
N ASP A 460 13.37 27.44 14.67
CA ASP A 460 14.49 27.08 13.79
C ASP A 460 15.35 28.32 13.44
N ALA A 461 14.77 29.52 13.37
CA ALA A 461 15.48 30.77 13.10
C ALA A 461 16.53 31.10 14.16
N VAL A 462 16.26 30.88 15.44
CA VAL A 462 17.24 31.09 16.53
C VAL A 462 18.51 30.27 16.31
N LEU A 463 18.37 28.98 15.98
CA LEU A 463 19.53 28.12 15.73
C LEU A 463 20.29 28.53 14.46
N TRP A 464 19.58 28.91 13.40
CA TRP A 464 20.19 29.36 12.15
C TRP A 464 20.87 30.72 12.29
N LYS A 465 20.27 31.67 13.03
CA LYS A 465 20.86 32.98 13.31
C LYS A 465 22.14 32.87 14.12
N ARG A 466 22.18 31.94 15.10
CA ARG A 466 23.42 31.61 15.82
C ARG A 466 24.52 31.06 14.90
N GLN A 467 24.18 30.18 13.96
CA GLN A 467 25.17 29.54 13.07
C GLN A 467 25.58 30.44 11.88
N HIS A 468 24.66 31.26 11.39
CA HIS A 468 24.81 32.11 10.21
C HIS A 468 24.27 33.52 10.52
N PRO A 469 24.98 34.33 11.32
CA PRO A 469 24.48 35.60 11.85
C PRO A 469 24.25 36.67 10.76
N HIS A 470 24.90 36.53 9.61
CA HIS A 470 24.79 37.46 8.48
C HIS A 470 23.86 36.98 7.37
N TYR A 471 23.10 35.90 7.59
CA TYR A 471 22.20 35.37 6.57
C TYR A 471 21.11 36.39 6.21
N TYR A 472 20.81 36.52 4.91
CA TYR A 472 19.98 37.58 4.36
C TYR A 472 18.60 37.71 5.02
N LEU A 473 18.01 36.60 5.49
CA LEU A 473 16.70 36.61 6.17
C LEU A 473 16.67 37.45 7.45
N TRP A 474 17.79 37.56 8.16
CA TRP A 474 17.85 38.28 9.45
C TRP A 474 17.82 39.80 9.30
N SER A 475 17.91 40.31 8.07
CA SER A 475 17.69 41.73 7.77
C SER A 475 16.23 42.15 7.96
N HIS A 476 15.28 41.20 8.03
CA HIS A 476 13.89 41.50 8.32
C HIS A 476 13.70 41.96 9.77
N SER A 477 12.96 43.05 9.98
CA SER A 477 12.81 43.74 11.28
C SER A 477 12.33 42.84 12.42
N LEU A 478 11.49 41.85 12.11
CA LEU A 478 11.01 40.83 13.07
C LEU A 478 12.16 40.21 13.89
N PHE A 479 13.29 39.88 13.26
CA PHE A 479 14.42 39.21 13.92
C PHE A 479 15.34 40.15 14.72
N ALA A 480 15.06 41.46 14.68
CA ALA A 480 15.68 42.49 15.49
C ALA A 480 14.70 43.07 16.54
N SER A 481 13.45 42.59 16.58
CA SER A 481 12.46 43.06 17.54
C SER A 481 12.85 42.66 18.98
N PRO A 482 12.52 43.49 20.00
CA PRO A 482 12.79 43.15 21.39
C PRO A 482 12.20 41.80 21.82
N ALA A 483 10.96 41.51 21.38
CA ALA A 483 10.28 40.26 21.64
C ALA A 483 11.03 39.05 21.06
N PHE A 484 11.56 39.16 19.84
CA PHE A 484 12.36 38.08 19.24
C PHE A 484 13.70 37.90 19.96
N LEU A 485 14.40 38.99 20.30
CA LEU A 485 15.69 38.91 20.99
C LEU A 485 15.55 38.30 22.39
N GLN A 486 14.46 38.59 23.09
CA GLN A 486 14.13 37.95 24.36
C GLN A 486 13.89 36.45 24.17
N TYR A 487 13.04 36.07 23.22
CA TYR A 487 12.77 34.66 22.90
C TYR A 487 14.04 33.91 22.46
N GLU A 488 14.89 34.55 21.65
CA GLU A 488 16.19 34.02 21.22
C GLU A 488 17.08 33.69 22.43
N LYS A 489 17.17 34.60 23.40
CA LYS A 489 17.92 34.38 24.64
C LYS A 489 17.36 33.19 25.43
N GLU A 490 16.05 33.17 25.68
CA GLU A 490 15.38 32.11 26.45
C GLU A 490 15.57 30.72 25.80
N LEU A 491 15.38 30.62 24.48
CA LEU A 491 15.57 29.36 23.77
C LEU A 491 17.04 28.92 23.77
N LEU A 492 18.00 29.85 23.63
CA LEU A 492 19.42 29.50 23.72
C LEU A 492 19.82 29.02 25.11
N GLU A 493 19.26 29.60 26.18
CA GLU A 493 19.45 29.12 27.56
C GLU A 493 18.89 27.70 27.73
N VAL A 494 17.67 27.43 27.23
CA VAL A 494 17.08 26.09 27.23
C VAL A 494 17.94 25.09 26.46
N LEU A 495 18.57 25.50 25.34
CA LEU A 495 19.45 24.63 24.54
C LEU A 495 20.86 24.46 25.13
N ALA A 496 21.31 25.37 25.99
CA ALA A 496 22.63 25.31 26.63
C ALA A 496 22.68 24.34 27.81
N ALA A 497 21.53 23.99 28.41
CA ALA A 497 21.47 23.00 29.48
C ALA A 497 22.05 21.62 29.04
N PRO A 498 22.62 20.80 29.93
CA PRO A 498 23.12 19.48 29.53
C PRO A 498 21.98 18.50 29.21
N ASP A 499 22.14 17.66 28.17
CA ASP A 499 21.20 16.58 27.75
C ASP A 499 21.00 15.46 28.79
N THR A 500 21.48 15.63 30.02
CA THR A 500 21.56 14.60 31.06
C THR A 500 20.55 14.75 32.19
N THR A 501 19.62 15.69 32.09
CA THR A 501 18.52 15.81 33.05
C THR A 501 17.76 14.48 33.10
N SER A 502 17.52 13.97 34.31
CA SER A 502 16.80 12.70 34.57
C SER A 502 15.49 12.63 33.79
N GLU A 503 14.85 13.77 33.59
CA GLU A 503 13.61 13.96 32.84
C GLU A 503 13.74 13.68 31.33
N ASP A 504 14.84 14.06 30.68
CA ASP A 504 15.07 13.79 29.25
C ASP A 504 15.38 12.32 28.98
N ARG A 505 16.12 11.68 29.89
CA ARG A 505 16.37 10.22 29.86
C ARG A 505 15.08 9.45 30.10
N LEU A 506 14.26 9.87 31.06
CA LEU A 506 12.93 9.29 31.32
C LEU A 506 12.00 9.48 30.12
N ARG A 507 11.95 10.66 29.50
CA ARG A 507 11.15 10.93 28.29
C ARG A 507 11.60 10.08 27.11
N THR A 508 12.90 9.80 26.98
CA THR A 508 13.44 8.95 25.91
C THR A 508 13.16 7.45 26.16
N MET A 509 13.13 7.01 27.42
CA MET A 509 12.92 5.60 27.80
C MET A 509 11.46 5.23 28.14
N ALA A 510 10.59 6.22 28.37
CA ALA A 510 9.18 6.03 28.70
C ALA A 510 8.42 5.05 27.78
N PRO A 511 8.57 5.08 26.44
CA PRO A 511 7.87 4.13 25.58
C PRO A 511 8.36 2.68 25.77
N LEU A 512 9.66 2.47 26.02
CA LEU A 512 10.22 1.13 26.28
C LEU A 512 9.74 0.57 27.61
N ILE A 513 9.66 1.42 28.64
CA ILE A 513 9.11 1.04 29.96
C ILE A 513 7.62 0.74 29.83
N ALA A 514 6.86 1.56 29.10
CA ALA A 514 5.44 1.33 28.87
C ALA A 514 5.16 0.01 28.11
N GLU A 515 5.96 -0.30 27.09
CA GLU A 515 5.89 -1.56 26.36
C GLU A 515 6.22 -2.76 27.25
N GLN A 516 7.24 -2.64 28.10
CA GLN A 516 7.62 -3.70 29.05
C GLN A 516 6.51 -3.94 30.09
N ILE A 517 5.88 -2.87 30.59
CA ILE A 517 4.72 -2.96 31.49
C ILE A 517 3.52 -3.61 30.79
N GLN A 518 3.22 -3.24 29.54
CA GLN A 518 2.12 -3.83 28.78
C GLN A 518 2.37 -5.30 28.45
N THR A 519 3.60 -5.65 28.08
CA THR A 519 4.02 -7.04 27.80
C THR A 519 3.92 -7.87 29.07
N TYR A 520 4.37 -7.34 30.21
CA TYR A 520 4.25 -8.00 31.51
C TYR A 520 2.78 -8.16 31.92
N ALA A 521 1.95 -7.14 31.72
CA ALA A 521 0.51 -7.19 31.99
C ALA A 521 -0.20 -8.23 31.13
N ALA A 522 0.12 -8.31 29.83
CA ALA A 522 -0.43 -9.30 28.91
C ALA A 522 0.01 -10.73 29.26
N ALA A 523 1.30 -10.93 29.58
CA ALA A 523 1.81 -12.22 30.03
C ALA A 523 1.13 -12.67 31.34
N THR A 524 0.94 -11.72 32.28
CA THR A 524 0.26 -11.96 33.56
C THR A 524 -1.21 -12.33 33.34
N GLN A 525 -1.93 -11.60 32.48
CA GLN A 525 -3.33 -11.94 32.13
C GLN A 525 -3.43 -13.32 31.48
N SER A 526 -2.55 -13.64 30.54
CA SER A 526 -2.52 -14.97 29.90
C SER A 526 -2.25 -16.09 30.91
N TYR A 527 -1.40 -15.85 31.90
CA TYR A 527 -1.14 -16.82 32.97
C TYR A 527 -2.39 -17.02 33.85
N PHE A 528 -3.09 -15.94 34.23
CA PHE A 528 -4.35 -16.04 34.97
C PHE A 528 -5.45 -16.75 34.17
N ASP A 529 -5.59 -16.45 32.88
CA ASP A 529 -6.57 -17.10 32.00
C ASP A 529 -6.29 -18.60 31.86
N GLN A 530 -5.03 -18.99 31.68
CA GLN A 530 -4.64 -20.40 31.60
C GLN A 530 -4.96 -21.13 32.90
N ARG A 531 -4.61 -20.54 34.05
CA ARG A 531 -4.88 -21.14 35.36
C ARG A 531 -6.37 -21.22 35.68
N THR A 532 -7.14 -20.22 35.29
CA THR A 532 -8.61 -20.22 35.41
C THR A 532 -9.23 -21.32 34.57
N ARG A 533 -8.76 -21.54 33.33
CA ARG A 533 -9.22 -22.65 32.47
C ARG A 533 -8.89 -24.01 33.06
N THR A 534 -7.69 -24.20 33.62
CA THR A 534 -7.32 -25.47 34.27
C THR A 534 -8.23 -25.76 35.46
N ILE A 535 -8.48 -24.77 36.33
CA ILE A 535 -9.40 -24.91 37.47
C ILE A 535 -10.81 -25.25 36.97
N GLN A 536 -11.28 -24.58 35.91
CA GLN A 536 -12.60 -24.85 35.35
C GLN A 536 -12.72 -26.27 34.78
N MET A 537 -11.66 -26.79 34.14
CA MET A 537 -11.59 -28.17 33.65
C MET A 537 -11.57 -29.18 34.80
N ASP A 538 -10.81 -28.93 35.86
CA ASP A 538 -10.77 -29.79 37.04
C ASP A 538 -12.14 -29.86 37.73
N VAL A 539 -12.80 -28.70 37.91
CA VAL A 539 -14.16 -28.64 38.46
C VAL A 539 -15.15 -29.39 37.59
N GLN A 540 -15.10 -29.23 36.26
CA GLN A 540 -15.96 -29.98 35.34
C GLN A 540 -15.69 -31.49 35.40
N SER A 541 -14.43 -31.90 35.50
CA SER A 541 -14.06 -33.32 35.60
C SER A 541 -14.57 -33.93 36.91
N SER A 542 -14.42 -33.21 38.03
CA SER A 542 -14.89 -33.66 39.35
C SER A 542 -16.41 -33.73 39.39
N MET A 543 -17.10 -32.77 38.78
CA MET A 543 -18.55 -32.79 38.66
C MET A 543 -19.04 -33.96 37.80
N LYS A 544 -18.34 -34.30 36.72
CA LYS A 544 -18.64 -35.47 35.89
C LYS A 544 -18.50 -36.78 36.67
N VAL A 545 -17.39 -36.95 37.41
CA VAL A 545 -17.16 -38.13 38.25
C VAL A 545 -18.25 -38.26 39.33
N MET A 546 -18.64 -37.15 39.96
CA MET A 546 -19.72 -37.14 40.95
C MET A 546 -21.06 -37.57 40.33
N MET A 547 -21.37 -37.12 39.10
CA MET A 547 -22.60 -37.47 38.40
C MET A 547 -22.62 -38.95 37.99
N GLU A 548 -21.50 -39.49 37.49
CA GLU A 548 -21.35 -40.92 37.18
C GLU A 548 -21.51 -41.80 38.45
N MET A 549 -20.92 -41.37 39.58
CA MET A 549 -21.07 -42.06 40.86
C MET A 549 -22.52 -42.06 41.35
N TYR A 550 -23.23 -40.94 41.20
CA TYR A 550 -24.65 -40.82 41.57
C TYR A 550 -25.54 -41.73 40.70
N GLU A 551 -25.27 -41.79 39.39
CA GLU A 551 -25.99 -42.69 38.48
C GLU A 551 -25.74 -44.16 38.82
N ALA A 552 -24.50 -44.54 39.11
CA ALA A 552 -24.15 -45.90 39.54
C ALA A 552 -24.87 -46.28 40.83
N GLN A 553 -24.93 -45.37 41.82
CA GLN A 553 -25.66 -45.60 43.07
C GLN A 553 -27.17 -45.77 42.83
N ARG A 554 -27.75 -44.97 41.93
CA ARG A 554 -29.16 -45.09 41.55
C ARG A 554 -29.45 -46.43 40.87
N GLN A 555 -28.57 -46.89 39.99
CA GLN A 555 -28.68 -48.21 39.37
C GLN A 555 -28.58 -49.34 40.40
N GLN A 556 -27.67 -49.22 41.37
CA GLN A 556 -27.52 -50.20 42.44
C GLN A 556 -28.79 -50.26 43.32
N GLN A 557 -29.40 -49.12 43.67
CA GLN A 557 -30.68 -49.08 44.37
C GLN A 557 -31.82 -49.73 43.56
N ALA A 558 -31.87 -49.49 42.24
CA ALA A 558 -32.87 -50.12 41.37
C ALA A 558 -32.69 -51.65 41.29
N GLN A 559 -31.45 -52.12 41.21
CA GLN A 559 -31.14 -53.56 41.23
C GLN A 559 -31.52 -54.21 42.58
N GLN A 560 -31.26 -53.53 43.70
CA GLN A 560 -31.68 -54.00 45.02
C GLN A 560 -33.20 -54.10 45.12
N LEU A 561 -33.95 -53.11 44.64
CA LEU A 561 -35.41 -53.15 44.59
C LEU A 561 -35.93 -54.30 43.70
N PHE A 562 -35.31 -54.52 42.54
CA PHE A 562 -35.68 -55.61 41.65
C PHE A 562 -35.39 -57.00 42.26
N ALA A 563 -34.25 -57.17 42.92
CA ALA A 563 -33.91 -58.39 43.64
C ALA A 563 -34.90 -58.66 44.78
N LEU A 564 -35.29 -57.63 45.53
CA LEU A 564 -36.27 -57.73 46.62
C LEU A 564 -37.66 -58.10 46.09
N GLN A 565 -38.08 -57.53 44.95
CA GLN A 565 -39.31 -57.92 44.27
C GLN A 565 -39.28 -59.38 43.79
N ASN A 566 -38.15 -59.86 43.26
CA ASN A 566 -38.04 -61.25 42.82
C ASN A 566 -37.99 -62.24 43.99
N ALA A 567 -37.34 -61.88 45.10
CA ALA A 567 -37.39 -62.67 46.34
C ALA A 567 -38.83 -62.77 46.86
N LEU A 568 -39.58 -61.67 46.88
CA LEU A 568 -41.00 -61.66 47.24
C LEU A 568 -41.85 -62.51 46.30
N LYS A 569 -41.62 -62.43 44.98
CA LYS A 569 -42.28 -63.30 43.98
C LYS A 569 -41.95 -64.78 44.18
N GLY A 570 -40.71 -65.10 44.54
CA GLY A 570 -40.29 -66.48 44.86
C GLY A 570 -41.01 -67.03 46.09
N ILE A 571 -41.11 -66.22 47.16
CA ILE A 571 -41.87 -66.57 48.37
C ILE A 571 -43.37 -66.76 48.03
N PHE A 572 -43.94 -65.87 47.21
CA PHE A 572 -45.35 -65.97 46.79
C PHE A 572 -45.59 -67.19 45.88
N GLY A 573 -44.67 -67.49 44.96
CA GLY A 573 -44.72 -68.67 44.10
C GLY A 573 -44.62 -69.98 44.88
N PHE A 574 -43.79 -70.02 45.93
CA PHE A 574 -43.71 -71.16 46.85
C PHE A 574 -45.00 -71.36 47.65
N LEU A 575 -45.62 -70.27 48.15
CA LEU A 575 -46.89 -70.34 48.87
C LEU A 575 -48.06 -70.82 47.99
N VAL A 576 -48.10 -70.40 46.72
CA VAL A 576 -49.17 -70.80 45.77
C VAL A 576 -48.97 -72.23 45.28
N ALA A 577 -47.72 -72.69 45.06
CA ALA A 577 -47.43 -74.08 44.72
C ALA A 577 -47.76 -75.07 45.85
N SER A 578 -47.82 -74.59 47.10
CA SER A 578 -48.21 -75.38 48.27
C SER A 578 -49.74 -75.54 48.44
N ALA A 579 -50.55 -74.82 47.65
CA ALA A 579 -52.01 -74.74 47.83
C ALA A 579 -52.85 -75.49 46.78
N ALA A 580 -52.23 -76.15 45.78
CA ALA A 580 -52.95 -76.90 44.75
C ALA A 580 -52.45 -78.36 44.64
N GLY A 581 -53.15 -79.27 45.31
CA GLY A 581 -53.15 -80.71 45.01
C GLY A 581 -52.08 -81.54 45.73
N GLY A 582 -52.51 -82.30 46.73
CA GLY A 582 -51.65 -83.20 47.51
C GLY A 582 -51.50 -84.61 46.92
N ALA A 583 -50.34 -85.21 47.18
CA ALA A 583 -50.18 -86.59 47.63
C ALA A 583 -48.71 -86.83 48.08
N VAL A 584 -48.53 -86.81 49.40
CA VAL A 584 -47.67 -87.65 50.27
C VAL A 584 -46.25 -88.01 49.79
N THR A 585 -45.22 -87.50 50.49
CA THR A 585 -44.23 -88.24 51.34
C THR A 585 -42.99 -87.36 51.60
N GLY A 586 -42.53 -87.29 52.85
CA GLY A 586 -41.13 -86.92 53.18
C GLY A 586 -40.82 -85.51 53.68
N THR A 587 -41.42 -85.11 54.80
CA THR A 587 -40.81 -84.45 56.00
C THR A 587 -39.42 -83.78 55.80
N THR A 588 -39.32 -82.44 55.66
CA THR A 588 -39.12 -81.40 56.71
C THR A 588 -37.93 -81.66 57.66
N SER A 589 -37.04 -80.73 58.04
CA SER A 589 -37.05 -79.26 58.01
C SER A 589 -35.72 -78.73 58.54
N ASN A 590 -35.19 -77.70 57.87
CA ASN A 590 -34.57 -76.46 58.36
C ASN A 590 -33.79 -76.44 59.68
N SER A 591 -32.57 -75.89 59.60
CA SER A 591 -32.26 -74.69 60.38
C SER A 591 -31.97 -73.54 59.41
N LEU A 592 -32.73 -72.46 59.62
CA LEU A 592 -32.50 -71.12 59.09
C LEU A 592 -31.31 -70.55 59.84
N ASP A 593 -30.37 -69.89 59.16
CA ASP A 593 -29.63 -68.82 59.80
C ASP A 593 -29.63 -67.55 58.94
N LEU A 594 -30.46 -66.64 59.42
CA LEU A 594 -30.77 -65.31 58.91
C LEU A 594 -29.86 -64.34 59.67
N ALA A 595 -28.57 -64.28 59.33
CA ALA A 595 -27.65 -63.29 59.89
C ALA A 595 -26.45 -63.04 58.95
N ALA A 596 -26.72 -62.67 57.69
CA ALA A 596 -25.72 -62.12 56.78
C ALA A 596 -26.14 -60.73 56.29
N VAL A 597 -26.40 -59.85 57.27
CA VAL A 597 -26.63 -58.42 57.06
C VAL A 597 -25.83 -57.71 58.17
N PHE A 598 -24.88 -56.86 57.75
CA PHE A 598 -23.94 -56.06 58.52
C PHE A 598 -22.67 -56.73 59.10
N SER A 599 -21.53 -56.45 58.46
CA SER A 599 -20.40 -55.69 59.06
C SER A 599 -19.10 -56.07 58.33
N SER A 600 -18.54 -55.18 57.52
CA SER A 600 -17.58 -54.12 57.91
C SER A 600 -16.13 -54.60 57.96
N SER A 601 -15.40 -54.19 56.91
CA SER A 601 -14.13 -53.47 56.98
C SER A 601 -13.01 -54.03 57.85
N SER A 602 -11.99 -54.54 57.18
CA SER A 602 -10.59 -54.60 57.62
C SER A 602 -9.77 -54.94 56.37
N THR A 603 -8.58 -54.43 56.09
CA THR A 603 -7.58 -53.67 56.86
C THR A 603 -6.51 -53.25 55.83
N LEU A 604 -5.90 -52.08 56.02
CA LEU A 604 -4.60 -51.75 55.42
C LEU A 604 -3.50 -52.11 56.42
N SER A 605 -2.51 -52.87 55.94
CA SER A 605 -1.12 -52.95 56.38
C SER A 605 -0.36 -53.72 55.30
N PRO A 606 0.91 -53.38 54.96
CA PRO A 606 1.98 -53.51 55.94
C PRO A 606 3.13 -52.47 55.89
N SER A 607 3.79 -52.48 57.04
CA SER A 607 5.19 -52.23 57.38
C SER A 607 6.27 -52.46 56.29
N ALA A 608 7.28 -51.59 56.35
CA ALA A 608 8.67 -51.75 55.85
C ALA A 608 9.45 -52.82 56.66
N PRO A 609 10.78 -53.07 56.49
CA PRO A 609 11.77 -52.57 55.52
C PRO A 609 12.68 -53.69 54.91
N PHE A 610 13.57 -53.37 53.97
CA PHE A 610 15.04 -53.62 54.06
C PHE A 610 15.78 -53.34 52.73
N SER A 611 16.83 -52.53 52.87
CA SER A 611 18.17 -52.57 52.28
C SER A 611 18.49 -52.61 50.77
N ALA A 612 19.50 -51.78 50.50
CA ALA A 612 20.60 -51.89 49.52
C ALA A 612 20.43 -51.21 48.14
N ALA A 613 21.24 -50.18 47.93
CA ALA A 613 21.64 -49.60 46.63
C ALA A 613 22.95 -50.28 46.15
N PRO A 614 23.59 -49.88 45.02
CA PRO A 614 23.13 -49.34 43.73
C PRO A 614 23.63 -50.20 42.53
N ALA A 615 23.12 -49.98 41.30
CA ALA A 615 23.88 -50.05 40.03
C ALA A 615 22.96 -49.94 38.79
N SER A 616 23.45 -49.25 37.76
CA SER A 616 22.91 -49.27 36.38
C SER A 616 23.42 -50.49 35.60
N PRO A 617 22.75 -50.88 34.50
CA PRO A 617 23.46 -50.87 33.22
C PRO A 617 22.64 -50.31 32.03
N SER A 618 23.41 -50.07 30.98
CA SER A 618 23.24 -49.38 29.69
C SER A 618 22.45 -50.10 28.58
N SER A 619 21.92 -49.32 27.61
CA SER A 619 22.00 -49.50 26.13
C SER A 619 21.03 -48.51 25.45
N SER A 620 21.26 -47.87 24.28
CA SER A 620 22.40 -47.73 23.35
C SER A 620 22.10 -46.61 22.31
N SER A 621 23.17 -45.89 21.93
CA SER A 621 23.49 -45.18 20.64
C SER A 621 22.43 -44.32 19.91
N THR A 622 22.59 -43.02 19.59
CA THR A 622 23.71 -42.18 19.06
C THR A 622 23.85 -42.17 17.50
N THR A 623 23.40 -41.04 16.92
CA THR A 623 23.93 -40.21 15.80
C THR A 623 24.34 -40.75 14.41
N SER A 624 23.85 -39.98 13.40
CA SER A 624 24.58 -39.31 12.29
C SER A 624 24.69 -39.90 10.87
N ARG A 625 24.32 -39.01 9.91
CA ARG A 625 24.91 -38.65 8.59
C ARG A 625 24.99 -39.65 7.41
N THR A 626 24.27 -39.29 6.32
CA THR A 626 24.61 -39.22 4.85
C THR A 626 25.22 -40.46 4.14
N PRO A 627 25.07 -40.71 2.79
CA PRO A 627 25.16 -39.74 1.68
C PRO A 627 24.38 -40.08 0.37
N SER A 628 24.69 -39.32 -0.69
CA SER A 628 24.24 -39.35 -2.11
C SER A 628 24.50 -40.67 -2.87
N PRO A 629 24.04 -40.81 -4.14
CA PRO A 629 25.02 -40.82 -5.26
C PRO A 629 24.54 -40.32 -6.65
N SER A 630 25.53 -40.02 -7.50
CA SER A 630 25.54 -39.86 -8.99
C SER A 630 26.02 -41.19 -9.66
N GLN A 631 25.91 -41.53 -10.96
CA GLN A 631 26.08 -40.80 -12.23
C GLN A 631 25.81 -41.70 -13.49
N ALA A 632 25.68 -41.04 -14.67
CA ALA A 632 25.98 -41.46 -16.08
C ALA A 632 24.94 -42.32 -16.88
N GLN A 633 24.72 -42.22 -18.21
CA GLN A 633 25.51 -41.79 -19.40
C GLN A 633 24.64 -41.21 -20.56
N ALA A 634 25.31 -40.69 -21.61
CA ALA A 634 24.80 -39.91 -22.75
C ALA A 634 24.44 -40.69 -24.05
N LYS A 635 23.58 -40.10 -24.91
CA LYS A 635 23.64 -40.11 -26.40
C LYS A 635 22.62 -39.11 -27.00
N GLY A 636 22.99 -38.44 -28.09
CA GLY A 636 22.26 -37.27 -28.65
C GLY A 636 21.37 -37.52 -29.89
N LEU A 637 21.08 -36.40 -30.57
CA LEU A 637 20.47 -36.19 -31.92
C LEU A 637 18.93 -36.13 -32.05
N GLN A 638 18.38 -34.92 -32.24
CA GLN A 638 17.75 -34.39 -33.49
C GLN A 638 16.54 -33.44 -33.27
N MET A 639 16.54 -32.38 -34.09
CA MET A 639 15.42 -31.46 -34.34
C MET A 639 14.23 -32.17 -34.98
N ARG A 640 12.99 -31.78 -34.63
CA ARG A 640 11.86 -31.86 -35.57
C ARG A 640 10.89 -30.69 -35.38
N HIS A 641 10.64 -29.99 -36.49
CA HIS A 641 9.63 -28.96 -36.67
C HIS A 641 8.20 -29.47 -36.45
N GLY A 642 7.32 -28.53 -36.04
CA GLY A 642 5.94 -28.42 -36.49
C GLY A 642 4.96 -29.50 -36.07
N ALA A 643 4.14 -29.22 -35.05
CA ALA A 643 2.82 -29.81 -34.91
C ALA A 643 1.82 -28.74 -34.46
N ARG A 644 0.68 -28.67 -35.17
CA ARG A 644 -0.54 -27.91 -34.82
C ARG A 644 -0.82 -27.98 -33.31
N PRO A 645 -1.34 -26.92 -32.66
CA PRO A 645 -1.79 -27.04 -31.29
C PRO A 645 -2.94 -28.04 -31.24
N GLY A 646 -2.67 -29.20 -30.66
CA GLY A 646 -3.71 -30.14 -30.25
C GLY A 646 -4.62 -29.53 -29.18
N PRO A 647 -5.72 -30.22 -28.82
CA PRO A 647 -6.65 -29.74 -27.80
C PRO A 647 -5.89 -29.38 -26.51
N ARG A 648 -6.13 -28.17 -25.99
CA ARG A 648 -5.49 -27.67 -24.77
C ARG A 648 -5.77 -28.64 -23.63
N ARG A 649 -4.73 -29.33 -23.17
CA ARG A 649 -4.81 -30.25 -22.03
C ARG A 649 -5.15 -29.42 -20.78
N MET A 650 -6.24 -29.75 -20.11
CA MET A 650 -6.74 -29.02 -18.94
C MET A 650 -5.69 -28.99 -17.82
N PRO A 651 -5.30 -27.81 -17.32
CA PRO A 651 -4.37 -27.71 -16.19
C PRO A 651 -4.97 -28.34 -14.93
N PRO A 652 -4.18 -29.03 -14.10
CA PRO A 652 -4.64 -29.42 -12.76
C PRO A 652 -4.89 -28.15 -11.97
N MET A 653 -6.11 -27.94 -11.47
CA MET A 653 -6.51 -26.73 -10.75
C MET A 653 -7.50 -27.09 -9.65
N SER A 654 -7.33 -26.45 -8.48
CA SER A 654 -8.24 -26.59 -7.34
C SER A 654 -8.36 -25.25 -6.65
N GLN A 655 -9.59 -24.88 -6.27
CA GLN A 655 -9.84 -23.64 -5.55
C GLN A 655 -9.26 -23.70 -4.14
N ASP A 656 -8.53 -22.67 -3.72
CA ASP A 656 -7.88 -22.56 -2.42
C ASP A 656 -8.92 -22.51 -1.31
N ARG A 657 -9.01 -23.56 -0.49
CA ARG A 657 -10.01 -23.65 0.59
C ARG A 657 -9.70 -22.77 1.80
N GLY A 658 -8.51 -22.17 1.88
CA GLY A 658 -8.05 -21.33 2.99
C GLY A 658 -8.42 -19.84 2.88
N LEU A 659 -9.06 -19.41 1.79
CA LEU A 659 -9.45 -18.01 1.60
C LEU A 659 -10.54 -17.60 2.60
N THR A 660 -10.36 -16.45 3.25
CA THR A 660 -11.26 -15.94 4.29
C THR A 660 -11.90 -14.58 3.96
N THR A 661 -11.42 -13.90 2.93
CA THR A 661 -11.85 -12.54 2.53
C THR A 661 -12.54 -12.54 1.17
N VAL A 662 -13.48 -11.62 0.95
CA VAL A 662 -14.13 -11.43 -0.36
C VAL A 662 -13.09 -10.94 -1.38
N THR A 663 -12.11 -10.15 -0.94
CA THR A 663 -11.03 -9.64 -1.79
C THR A 663 -10.16 -10.75 -2.38
N ASP A 664 -9.72 -11.71 -1.56
CA ASP A 664 -8.86 -12.78 -2.06
C ASP A 664 -9.66 -13.82 -2.87
N LEU A 665 -10.92 -14.03 -2.52
CA LEU A 665 -11.85 -14.81 -3.35
C LEU A 665 -12.00 -14.18 -4.74
N TRP A 666 -12.20 -12.87 -4.81
CA TRP A 666 -12.34 -12.15 -6.08
C TRP A 666 -11.04 -12.20 -6.90
N ARG A 667 -9.89 -12.11 -6.24
CA ARG A 667 -8.57 -12.23 -6.87
C ARG A 667 -8.35 -13.62 -7.46
N GLU A 668 -8.68 -14.69 -6.72
CA GLU A 668 -8.66 -16.06 -7.25
C GLU A 668 -9.57 -16.20 -8.48
N TYR A 669 -10.73 -15.55 -8.43
CA TYR A 669 -11.70 -15.61 -9.52
C TYR A 669 -11.23 -14.89 -10.80
N LYS A 670 -10.71 -13.66 -10.69
CA LYS A 670 -10.31 -12.83 -11.83
C LYS A 670 -8.88 -13.03 -12.31
N GLU A 671 -7.93 -13.16 -11.38
CA GLU A 671 -6.48 -13.11 -11.65
C GLU A 671 -5.79 -14.47 -11.46
N GLY A 672 -6.34 -15.33 -10.61
CA GLY A 672 -5.71 -16.58 -10.19
C GLY A 672 -4.75 -16.39 -9.00
N LEU A 673 -4.34 -17.50 -8.38
CA LEU A 673 -3.46 -17.50 -7.20
C LEU A 673 -2.32 -18.50 -7.37
N ARG A 674 -1.15 -18.20 -6.79
CA ARG A 674 0.02 -19.11 -6.72
C ARG A 674 0.48 -19.67 -8.08
N GLY A 675 0.33 -18.88 -9.14
CA GLY A 675 0.69 -19.28 -10.51
C GLY A 675 -0.33 -20.17 -11.21
N MET A 676 -1.50 -20.39 -10.60
CA MET A 676 -2.63 -21.10 -11.19
C MET A 676 -3.48 -20.15 -12.04
N PRO A 677 -4.12 -20.63 -13.11
CA PRO A 677 -5.10 -19.87 -13.89
C PRO A 677 -6.25 -19.35 -13.01
N SER A 678 -6.93 -18.28 -13.45
CA SER A 678 -8.09 -17.75 -12.75
C SER A 678 -9.30 -18.68 -12.87
N VAL A 679 -10.22 -18.65 -11.90
CA VAL A 679 -11.46 -19.44 -11.98
C VAL A 679 -12.29 -19.02 -13.21
N GLU A 680 -12.32 -17.72 -13.53
CA GLU A 680 -13.00 -17.19 -14.72
C GLU A 680 -12.40 -17.74 -16.02
N GLU A 681 -11.07 -17.84 -16.12
CA GLU A 681 -10.38 -18.44 -17.28
C GLU A 681 -10.68 -19.94 -17.39
N MET A 682 -10.72 -20.65 -16.25
CA MET A 682 -11.02 -22.08 -16.20
C MET A 682 -12.46 -22.38 -16.64
N ASP A 683 -13.43 -21.59 -16.18
CA ASP A 683 -14.83 -21.71 -16.60
C ASP A 683 -15.00 -21.38 -18.09
N GLN A 684 -14.28 -20.36 -18.61
CA GLN A 684 -14.38 -19.95 -20.01
C GLN A 684 -13.85 -21.03 -20.98
N HIS A 685 -12.77 -21.73 -20.61
CA HIS A 685 -12.09 -22.66 -21.51
C HIS A 685 -12.48 -24.13 -21.32
N TRP A 686 -12.88 -24.54 -20.11
CA TRP A 686 -13.19 -25.95 -19.78
C TRP A 686 -14.52 -26.13 -19.05
N GLY A 687 -15.31 -25.07 -18.84
CA GLY A 687 -16.65 -25.15 -18.24
C GLY A 687 -16.65 -25.84 -16.87
N ASN A 688 -17.42 -26.92 -16.73
CA ASN A 688 -17.51 -27.70 -15.49
C ASN A 688 -16.47 -28.83 -15.40
N GLU A 689 -15.67 -29.07 -16.44
CA GLU A 689 -14.81 -30.26 -16.52
C GLU A 689 -13.69 -30.27 -15.49
N TRP A 690 -13.21 -29.09 -15.09
CA TRP A 690 -12.14 -28.95 -14.10
C TRP A 690 -12.62 -29.13 -12.65
N ARG A 691 -13.93 -29.28 -12.44
CA ARG A 691 -14.58 -29.35 -11.12
C ARG A 691 -15.59 -30.51 -11.01
N LYS A 692 -15.21 -31.70 -11.51
CA LYS A 692 -16.05 -32.92 -11.48
C LYS A 692 -16.29 -33.50 -10.08
N GLY A 693 -15.47 -33.17 -9.08
CA GLY A 693 -15.63 -33.66 -7.70
C GLY A 693 -16.82 -33.02 -6.97
N GLU A 694 -17.64 -33.83 -6.29
CA GLU A 694 -18.84 -33.32 -5.60
C GLU A 694 -18.51 -32.26 -4.52
N LYS A 695 -17.41 -32.47 -3.78
CA LYS A 695 -16.91 -31.50 -2.78
C LYS A 695 -16.45 -30.19 -3.43
N ASP A 696 -15.94 -30.22 -4.64
CA ASP A 696 -15.46 -29.04 -5.37
C ASP A 696 -16.62 -28.29 -6.01
N ARG A 697 -17.66 -28.99 -6.48
CA ARG A 697 -18.89 -28.38 -6.99
C ARG A 697 -19.61 -27.56 -5.91
N LYS A 698 -19.82 -28.12 -4.71
CA LYS A 698 -20.47 -27.40 -3.59
C LYS A 698 -19.66 -26.18 -3.14
N HIS A 699 -18.33 -26.28 -3.16
CA HIS A 699 -17.43 -25.17 -2.81
C HIS A 699 -17.47 -24.06 -3.86
N TYR A 700 -17.43 -24.44 -5.14
CA TYR A 700 -17.59 -23.53 -6.26
C TYR A 700 -18.93 -22.78 -6.21
N GLU A 701 -20.05 -23.49 -5.99
CA GLU A 701 -21.39 -22.88 -5.93
C GLU A 701 -21.48 -21.83 -4.83
N ARG A 702 -20.95 -22.11 -3.63
CA ARG A 702 -20.91 -21.14 -2.51
C ARG A 702 -20.10 -19.88 -2.89
N ARG A 703 -18.95 -20.07 -3.53
CA ARG A 703 -18.07 -18.98 -3.97
C ARG A 703 -18.71 -18.12 -5.06
N MET A 704 -19.37 -18.75 -6.02
CA MET A 704 -20.03 -18.04 -7.10
C MET A 704 -21.20 -17.18 -6.65
N ARG A 705 -21.87 -17.51 -5.55
CA ARG A 705 -22.89 -16.60 -4.96
C ARG A 705 -22.29 -15.27 -4.54
N ILE A 706 -21.10 -15.31 -3.93
CA ILE A 706 -20.38 -14.11 -3.50
C ILE A 706 -19.92 -13.32 -4.74
N VAL A 707 -19.32 -14.00 -5.72
CA VAL A 707 -18.88 -13.39 -7.00
C VAL A 707 -20.05 -12.75 -7.75
N SER A 708 -21.18 -13.43 -7.85
CA SER A 708 -22.39 -12.89 -8.48
C SER A 708 -22.95 -11.69 -7.71
N LYS A 709 -22.94 -11.71 -6.38
CA LYS A 709 -23.39 -10.57 -5.57
C LYS A 709 -22.48 -9.35 -5.76
N VAL A 710 -21.16 -9.53 -5.91
CA VAL A 710 -20.24 -8.44 -6.27
C VAL A 710 -20.63 -7.80 -7.60
N ARG A 711 -20.88 -8.61 -8.64
CA ARG A 711 -21.31 -8.10 -9.96
C ARG A 711 -22.66 -7.38 -9.89
N SER A 712 -23.63 -7.94 -9.17
CA SER A 712 -24.95 -7.33 -8.96
C SER A 712 -24.81 -5.97 -8.26
N LEU A 713 -24.04 -5.93 -7.17
CA LEU A 713 -23.83 -4.73 -6.37
C LEU A 713 -23.10 -3.63 -7.17
N ALA A 714 -22.16 -4.01 -8.05
CA ALA A 714 -21.50 -3.08 -8.96
C ALA A 714 -22.50 -2.42 -9.92
N GLY A 715 -23.42 -3.21 -10.50
CA GLY A 715 -24.50 -2.71 -11.34
C GLY A 715 -25.51 -1.83 -10.60
N GLU A 716 -26.02 -2.31 -9.45
CA GLU A 716 -27.00 -1.62 -8.61
C GLU A 716 -26.50 -0.25 -8.14
N LYS A 717 -25.24 -0.18 -7.70
CA LYS A 717 -24.64 1.04 -7.15
C LYS A 717 -23.91 1.88 -8.20
N LYS A 718 -23.86 1.44 -9.46
CA LYS A 718 -23.12 2.08 -10.56
C LYS A 718 -21.65 2.37 -10.20
N VAL A 719 -21.00 1.41 -9.55
CA VAL A 719 -19.58 1.48 -9.14
C VAL A 719 -18.77 0.38 -9.84
N ALA A 720 -17.45 0.53 -9.88
CA ALA A 720 -16.57 -0.52 -10.41
C ALA A 720 -16.68 -1.81 -9.58
N GLU A 721 -16.48 -2.98 -10.20
CA GLU A 721 -16.51 -4.30 -9.50
C GLU A 721 -15.55 -4.33 -8.30
N SER A 722 -14.40 -3.68 -8.40
CA SER A 722 -13.44 -3.55 -7.30
C SER A 722 -13.98 -2.79 -6.09
N VAL A 723 -14.87 -1.82 -6.29
CA VAL A 723 -15.55 -1.07 -5.22
C VAL A 723 -16.63 -1.94 -4.59
N ALA A 724 -17.41 -2.67 -5.41
CA ALA A 724 -18.41 -3.62 -4.92
C ALA A 724 -17.81 -4.76 -4.08
N VAL A 725 -16.60 -5.24 -4.42
CA VAL A 725 -15.83 -6.17 -3.59
C VAL A 725 -15.62 -5.62 -2.18
N VAL A 726 -15.22 -4.34 -2.07
CA VAL A 726 -14.96 -3.71 -0.77
C VAL A 726 -16.25 -3.49 0.00
N MET A 727 -17.33 -3.08 -0.66
CA MET A 727 -18.64 -2.95 -0.04
C MET A 727 -19.11 -4.28 0.55
N LEU A 728 -18.98 -5.37 -0.20
CA LEU A 728 -19.37 -6.71 0.27
C LEU A 728 -18.41 -7.26 1.34
N GLU A 729 -17.13 -6.92 1.28
CA GLU A 729 -16.16 -7.25 2.34
C GLU A 729 -16.49 -6.52 3.65
N HIS A 730 -16.89 -5.24 3.57
CA HIS A 730 -17.37 -4.50 4.73
C HIS A 730 -18.61 -5.20 5.33
N ALA A 731 -19.58 -5.58 4.50
CA ALA A 731 -20.75 -6.33 4.96
C ALA A 731 -20.37 -7.65 5.65
N ARG A 732 -19.38 -8.39 5.11
CA ARG A 732 -18.83 -9.62 5.75
C ARG A 732 -18.23 -9.33 7.13
N LEU A 733 -17.50 -8.22 7.29
CA LEU A 733 -16.85 -7.86 8.54
C LEU A 733 -17.84 -7.53 9.67
N GLN A 734 -19.07 -7.12 9.32
CA GLN A 734 -20.16 -6.88 10.28
C GLN A 734 -20.86 -8.16 10.76
N LEU A 735 -20.57 -9.32 10.14
CA LEU A 735 -21.18 -10.59 10.54
C LEU A 735 -20.56 -11.09 11.86
N LYS A 736 -21.41 -11.66 12.73
CA LYS A 736 -20.96 -12.37 13.95
C LYS A 736 -19.96 -13.48 13.62
N ASN A 737 -20.22 -14.23 12.55
CA ASN A 737 -19.28 -15.19 11.97
C ASN A 737 -18.83 -14.65 10.61
N LYS A 738 -17.58 -14.19 10.57
CA LYS A 738 -16.99 -13.51 9.41
C LYS A 738 -16.62 -14.46 8.26
N SER A 739 -16.92 -15.76 8.32
CA SER A 739 -16.52 -16.70 7.26
C SER A 739 -17.23 -16.41 5.92
N LEU A 740 -16.54 -16.72 4.81
CA LEU A 740 -17.16 -16.67 3.47
C LEU A 740 -18.34 -17.63 3.33
N SER A 741 -18.30 -18.77 4.02
CA SER A 741 -19.44 -19.69 4.04
C SER A 741 -20.68 -19.00 4.62
N LYS A 742 -20.53 -18.27 5.74
CA LYS A 742 -21.66 -17.58 6.36
C LYS A 742 -22.18 -16.44 5.49
N LEU A 743 -21.28 -15.70 4.85
CA LEU A 743 -21.66 -14.67 3.88
C LEU A 743 -22.44 -15.24 2.70
N SER A 744 -22.00 -16.38 2.15
CA SER A 744 -22.70 -17.07 1.06
C SER A 744 -24.10 -17.55 1.43
N GLU A 745 -24.30 -18.03 2.66
CA GLU A 745 -25.62 -18.41 3.17
C GLU A 745 -26.55 -17.19 3.28
N LEU A 746 -26.05 -16.08 3.80
CA LEU A 746 -26.84 -14.85 3.95
C LEU A 746 -27.20 -14.21 2.61
N ILE A 747 -26.31 -14.28 1.63
CA ILE A 747 -26.61 -13.89 0.24
C ILE A 747 -27.69 -14.81 -0.35
N GLN A 748 -27.66 -16.10 -0.04
CA GLN A 748 -28.66 -17.05 -0.53
C GLN A 748 -30.04 -16.83 0.10
N SER A 749 -30.11 -16.33 1.34
CA SER A 749 -31.37 -16.02 2.03
C SER A 749 -31.86 -14.60 1.77
N ASP A 750 -31.31 -13.90 0.76
CA ASP A 750 -31.61 -12.50 0.44
C ASP A 750 -31.58 -11.57 1.67
N ALA A 751 -30.62 -11.78 2.57
CA ALA A 751 -30.46 -10.93 3.74
C ALA A 751 -30.03 -9.51 3.34
N ASP A 752 -30.63 -8.51 3.98
CA ASP A 752 -30.22 -7.13 3.79
C ASP A 752 -28.84 -6.87 4.40
N PHE A 753 -27.95 -6.32 3.60
CA PHE A 753 -26.61 -5.91 4.01
C PHE A 753 -26.52 -4.39 4.06
N THR A 754 -25.97 -3.87 5.15
CA THR A 754 -25.58 -2.46 5.22
C THR A 754 -24.22 -2.27 4.58
N TYR A 755 -24.19 -1.48 3.52
CA TYR A 755 -22.96 -1.09 2.84
C TYR A 755 -22.51 0.29 3.33
N PRO A 756 -21.20 0.57 3.38
CA PRO A 756 -20.73 1.91 3.69
C PRO A 756 -21.29 2.90 2.65
N ASP A 757 -21.76 4.05 3.11
CA ASP A 757 -22.16 5.13 2.22
C ASP A 757 -20.90 5.68 1.55
N LEU A 758 -20.80 5.47 0.24
CA LEU A 758 -19.69 5.93 -0.60
C LEU A 758 -20.02 7.26 -1.28
N ALA A 759 -21.22 7.82 -1.05
CA ALA A 759 -21.47 9.22 -1.34
C ALA A 759 -20.64 10.05 -0.36
N LEU A 760 -19.70 10.82 -0.90
CA LEU A 760 -18.99 11.87 -0.16
C LEU A 760 -19.96 13.00 0.19
N ASN A 761 -20.91 12.73 1.10
CA ASN A 761 -21.62 13.76 1.84
C ASN A 761 -20.96 13.82 3.23
N LEU A 762 -19.97 14.70 3.35
CA LEU A 762 -19.35 15.08 4.62
C LEU A 762 -20.38 15.87 5.45
N PRO A 763 -20.66 15.52 6.72
CA PRO A 763 -20.99 16.53 7.72
C PRO A 763 -19.76 17.38 8.07
#